data_AF-C1EGY6-F1
#
_entry.id   AF-C1EGY6-F1
#
_cell.length_a   1.000
_cell.length_b   1.000
_cell.length_c   1.000
_cell.angle_alpha   90.00
_cell.angle_beta   90.00
_cell.angle_gamma   90.00
#
_symmetry.space_group_name_H-M   'P 1'
#
loop_
_entity.id
_entity.type
_entity.pdbx_description
1 polymer ?
#
loop_
_entity_poly.entity_id
_entity_poly.type
_entity_poly.pdbx_seq_one_letter_code
_entity_poly.pdbx_strand_id
1 'polypeptide(L)'
;MSADPNALLAFKQSNLKERLEVYREEIANGERQIADLRRKQASYEERLNAVASEWNTLQDDIVAMVERTGGARASTTRASSSASTADIKDPFLRRLFDLAGADAIAGRKRARDDDGDKGAADKDGGSATDSEDEDGAAAKEGGPDDDAVKAVDAIKAKAAATKAALVTVLDAVDERSSGDAAGAAGADLIRSLEARAADATRALERCRERTAKQRKRNEELASRLEDAQAECELLRRSLAAARANAGHHEGLPPMATAAGARAAGAAAQAAAAAANTPGGGQPQTPGTAVKTSGGEGGDTAVRTPAATPADAPDANAVARLEADLAELRGRLAHQTKQLDEASRREASLTGELHAVRDGASGGPNRSGEPNTAASTAAYQSLERRAREAEEDASGFRAECQKLRREADEARRDLRSLRAEAARAGEHARRAQLAEERIEGAEARRRAVCDERDELATRLASEAESASRRRLHEERAAAVERLGEENKALRREAEAARSLKGELASARARAANAEAEAKNAKDEASNALQALERVEKKTPPAEGSAEELKRLLDAANARAELAEAKALAAQAELAAKSEETDAFVAEVEAIGAAYEESQSETARLMQRLTERDGTEAKAIQDAANANNRARRLGDELAGAEAAARHEQGVARAAAQRCADAEAARAEQSAELQRAKEESTRLAERLEEQTRTMRALQAASSGHREAAEDASKKADELSRRSAGDAEKVAAAERKVAALEEQVAGLKRRGEKLLKRGGGADEYREEIDAYKSMLRCSVCNDRPKACIITRCYHMFCQECVQVRLDNRDRKCPGCAAAFSASDVKSIYF
;
A
#
# COMPACT_ATOMS: atom_id res chain seq x y z
N MET A 1 -2.63 63.51 -38.80
CA MET A 1 -2.98 62.19 -39.36
C MET A 1 -3.96 61.53 -38.40
N SER A 2 -5.26 61.74 -38.62
CA SER A 2 -6.34 61.16 -37.82
C SER A 2 -6.61 59.77 -38.37
N ALA A 3 -6.37 58.74 -37.55
CA ALA A 3 -6.73 57.37 -37.92
C ALA A 3 -8.26 57.26 -37.90
N ASP A 4 -8.83 56.83 -39.03
CA ASP A 4 -10.27 56.62 -39.21
C ASP A 4 -10.79 55.66 -38.12
N PRO A 5 -11.72 56.09 -37.25
CA PRO A 5 -12.32 55.26 -36.21
C PRO A 5 -12.91 53.95 -36.74
N ASN A 6 -13.40 53.95 -37.99
CA ASN A 6 -13.96 52.75 -38.63
C ASN A 6 -12.88 51.72 -38.97
N ALA A 7 -11.68 52.16 -39.35
CA ALA A 7 -10.56 51.26 -39.62
C ALA A 7 -10.06 50.57 -38.34
N LEU A 8 -10.05 51.30 -37.21
CA LEU A 8 -9.67 50.75 -35.91
C LEU A 8 -10.70 49.73 -35.40
N LEU A 9 -11.98 49.98 -35.67
CA LEU A 9 -13.09 49.11 -35.27
C LEU A 9 -13.13 47.84 -36.14
N ALA A 10 -12.90 47.97 -37.44
CA ALA A 10 -12.74 46.83 -38.35
C ALA A 10 -11.53 45.96 -37.96
N PHE A 11 -10.40 46.57 -37.56
CA PHE A 11 -9.23 45.85 -37.08
C PHE A 11 -9.53 45.07 -35.78
N LYS A 12 -10.21 45.70 -34.82
CA LYS A 12 -10.63 45.02 -33.57
C LYS A 12 -11.61 43.88 -33.83
N GLN A 13 -12.55 44.05 -34.76
CA GLN A 13 -13.49 42.99 -35.15
C GLN A 13 -12.79 41.83 -35.86
N SER A 14 -11.80 42.11 -36.72
CA SER A 14 -10.99 41.08 -37.36
C SER A 14 -10.21 40.26 -36.33
N ASN A 15 -9.58 40.95 -35.36
CA ASN A 15 -8.78 40.30 -34.31
C ASN A 15 -9.65 39.45 -33.36
N LEU A 16 -10.88 39.90 -33.07
CA LEU A 16 -11.86 39.11 -32.31
C LEU A 16 -12.34 37.87 -33.08
N LYS A 17 -12.55 37.97 -34.40
CA LYS A 17 -12.89 36.80 -35.24
C LYS A 17 -11.77 35.78 -35.27
N GLU A 18 -10.54 36.24 -35.45
CA GLU A 18 -9.34 35.39 -35.48
C GLU A 18 -9.15 34.66 -34.13
N ARG A 19 -9.35 35.35 -33.00
CA ARG A 19 -9.34 34.70 -31.67
C ARG A 19 -10.48 33.69 -31.48
N LEU A 20 -11.67 33.95 -32.04
CA LEU A 20 -12.79 33.00 -31.98
C LEU A 20 -12.56 31.77 -32.87
N GLU A 21 -11.87 31.91 -34.00
CA GLU A 21 -11.47 30.80 -34.85
C GLU A 21 -10.43 29.92 -34.16
N VAL A 22 -9.43 30.52 -33.49
CA VAL A 22 -8.45 29.78 -32.66
C VAL A 22 -9.15 28.98 -31.57
N TYR A 23 -10.08 29.59 -30.82
CA TYR A 23 -10.83 28.83 -29.79
C TYR A 23 -11.71 27.71 -30.37
N ARG A 24 -12.24 27.87 -31.58
CA ARG A 24 -13.00 26.80 -32.27
C ARG A 24 -12.09 25.64 -32.69
N GLU A 25 -10.90 25.93 -33.19
CA GLU A 25 -9.90 24.91 -33.52
C GLU A 25 -9.39 24.17 -32.28
N GLU A 26 -9.18 24.87 -31.18
CA GLU A 26 -8.79 24.27 -29.90
C GLU A 26 -9.88 23.33 -29.35
N ILE A 27 -11.15 23.73 -29.44
CA ILE A 27 -12.29 22.87 -29.07
C ILE A 27 -12.36 21.63 -29.98
N ALA A 28 -12.24 21.81 -31.30
CA ALA A 28 -12.25 20.69 -32.24
C ALA A 28 -11.05 19.73 -32.04
N ASN A 29 -9.90 20.24 -31.57
CA ASN A 29 -8.75 19.42 -31.18
C ASN A 29 -9.03 18.65 -29.88
N GLY A 30 -9.64 19.31 -28.88
CA GLY A 30 -10.07 18.65 -27.64
C GLY A 30 -11.08 17.53 -27.89
N GLU A 31 -12.09 17.77 -28.75
CA GLU A 31 -13.08 16.77 -29.13
C GLU A 31 -12.45 15.57 -29.87
N ARG A 32 -11.47 15.81 -30.74
CA ARG A 32 -10.69 14.74 -31.40
C ARG A 32 -9.89 13.92 -30.40
N GLN A 33 -9.26 14.57 -29.41
CA GLN A 33 -8.52 13.87 -28.36
C GLN A 33 -9.45 13.04 -27.47
N ILE A 34 -10.64 13.55 -27.12
CA ILE A 34 -11.67 12.79 -26.39
C ILE A 34 -12.12 11.56 -27.20
N ALA A 35 -12.36 11.71 -28.50
CA ALA A 35 -12.72 10.61 -29.38
C ALA A 35 -11.61 9.54 -29.46
N ASP A 36 -10.34 9.94 -29.50
CA ASP A 36 -9.19 9.02 -29.47
C ASP A 36 -9.06 8.29 -28.13
N LEU A 37 -9.32 8.98 -27.02
CA LEU A 37 -9.31 8.36 -25.69
C LEU A 37 -10.46 7.35 -25.55
N ARG A 38 -11.66 7.66 -26.05
CA ARG A 38 -12.80 6.71 -26.09
C ARG A 38 -12.51 5.49 -26.97
N ARG A 39 -11.87 5.67 -28.14
CA ARG A 39 -11.42 4.54 -28.97
C ARG A 39 -10.41 3.65 -28.25
N LYS A 40 -9.48 4.26 -27.50
CA LYS A 40 -8.52 3.51 -26.68
C LYS A 40 -9.22 2.75 -25.55
N GLN A 41 -10.19 3.37 -24.88
CA GLN A 41 -11.02 2.75 -23.85
C GLN A 41 -11.79 1.52 -24.40
N ALA A 42 -12.45 1.65 -25.55
CA ALA A 42 -13.13 0.52 -26.19
C ALA A 42 -12.16 -0.64 -26.52
N SER A 43 -10.94 -0.32 -27.00
CA SER A 43 -9.90 -1.32 -27.22
C SER A 43 -9.40 -1.99 -25.92
N TYR A 44 -9.50 -1.31 -24.77
CA TYR A 44 -9.18 -1.90 -23.47
C TYR A 44 -10.31 -2.79 -22.95
N GLU A 45 -11.57 -2.39 -23.12
CA GLU A 45 -12.74 -3.20 -22.78
C GLU A 45 -12.75 -4.50 -23.60
N GLU A 46 -12.40 -4.43 -24.89
CA GLU A 46 -12.24 -5.61 -25.75
C GLU A 46 -11.12 -6.54 -25.25
N ARG A 47 -10.00 -5.99 -24.78
CA ARG A 47 -8.91 -6.78 -24.15
C ARG A 47 -9.31 -7.38 -22.81
N LEU A 48 -10.10 -6.68 -22.01
CA LEU A 48 -10.64 -7.19 -20.74
C LEU A 48 -11.61 -8.34 -20.98
N ASN A 49 -12.46 -8.23 -21.99
CA ASN A 49 -13.37 -9.30 -22.40
C ASN A 49 -12.60 -10.54 -22.87
N ALA A 50 -11.51 -10.36 -23.63
CA ALA A 50 -10.62 -11.46 -24.03
C ALA A 50 -9.93 -12.13 -22.82
N VAL A 51 -9.43 -11.35 -21.85
CA VAL A 51 -8.83 -11.92 -20.64
C VAL A 51 -9.87 -12.65 -19.79
N ALA A 52 -11.09 -12.12 -19.71
CA ALA A 52 -12.20 -12.78 -19.02
C ALA A 52 -12.64 -14.08 -19.72
N SER A 53 -12.65 -14.13 -21.05
CA SER A 53 -12.97 -15.35 -21.79
C SER A 53 -11.90 -16.42 -21.62
N GLU A 54 -10.62 -16.06 -21.70
CA GLU A 54 -9.50 -16.98 -21.45
C GLU A 54 -9.49 -17.50 -20.00
N TRP A 55 -9.83 -16.64 -19.04
CA TRP A 55 -9.97 -17.05 -17.63
C TRP A 55 -11.13 -18.03 -17.41
N ASN A 56 -12.30 -17.77 -18.03
CA ASN A 56 -13.42 -18.70 -17.95
C ASN A 56 -13.09 -20.03 -18.66
N THR A 57 -12.39 -19.99 -19.80
CA THR A 57 -11.96 -21.20 -20.53
C THR A 57 -10.99 -22.04 -19.68
N LEU A 58 -10.02 -21.38 -19.02
CA LEU A 58 -9.11 -22.05 -18.08
C LEU A 58 -9.86 -22.68 -16.90
N GLN A 59 -10.89 -22.00 -16.39
CA GLN A 59 -11.73 -22.51 -15.32
C GLN A 59 -12.52 -23.76 -15.77
N ASP A 60 -13.09 -23.74 -16.97
CA ASP A 60 -13.78 -24.89 -17.57
C ASP A 60 -12.83 -26.06 -17.82
N ASP A 61 -11.60 -25.80 -18.28
CA ASP A 61 -10.57 -26.82 -18.47
C ASP A 61 -10.15 -27.47 -17.14
N ILE A 62 -10.06 -26.70 -16.06
CA ILE A 62 -9.78 -27.20 -14.71
C ILE A 62 -10.94 -28.08 -14.21
N VAL A 63 -12.19 -27.67 -14.41
CA VAL A 63 -13.37 -28.47 -14.06
C VAL A 63 -13.39 -29.78 -14.88
N ALA A 64 -13.09 -29.73 -16.17
CA ALA A 64 -12.97 -30.91 -17.03
C ALA A 64 -11.78 -31.82 -16.65
N MET A 65 -10.72 -31.28 -16.04
CA MET A 65 -9.64 -32.10 -15.47
C MET A 65 -10.06 -32.80 -14.17
N VAL A 66 -10.86 -32.15 -13.31
CA VAL A 66 -11.45 -32.75 -12.10
C VAL A 66 -12.40 -33.90 -12.44
N GLU A 67 -13.21 -33.75 -13.49
CA GLU A 67 -14.09 -34.82 -13.97
C GLU A 67 -13.29 -36.03 -14.51
N ARG A 68 -12.12 -35.77 -15.12
CA ARG A 68 -11.22 -36.82 -15.66
C ARG A 68 -10.42 -37.57 -14.58
N THR A 69 -10.16 -36.97 -13.43
CA THR A 69 -9.44 -37.62 -12.32
C THR A 69 -10.33 -38.51 -11.44
N GLY A 70 -11.63 -38.61 -11.74
CA GLY A 70 -12.55 -39.52 -11.05
C GLY A 70 -13.06 -39.00 -9.69
N GLY A 71 -12.92 -37.70 -9.43
CA GLY A 71 -13.47 -37.05 -8.24
C GLY A 71 -15.00 -37.08 -8.27
N ALA A 72 -15.59 -38.05 -7.57
CA ALA A 72 -17.03 -38.15 -7.42
C ALA A 72 -17.62 -36.86 -6.83
N ARG A 73 -18.66 -36.38 -7.51
CA ARG A 73 -19.57 -35.29 -7.17
C ARG A 73 -19.93 -35.26 -5.67
N ALA A 74 -19.20 -34.50 -4.87
CA ALA A 74 -19.58 -34.19 -3.49
C ALA A 74 -20.43 -32.92 -3.48
N SER A 75 -21.71 -33.14 -3.23
CA SER A 75 -22.75 -32.15 -3.06
C SER A 75 -22.34 -31.02 -2.11
N THR A 76 -22.61 -29.80 -2.55
CA THR A 76 -22.60 -28.57 -1.77
C THR A 76 -23.46 -28.72 -0.50
N THR A 77 -22.83 -28.90 0.65
CA THR A 77 -23.43 -28.60 1.95
C THR A 77 -22.46 -27.80 2.80
N ARG A 78 -22.76 -26.50 2.83
CA ARG A 78 -22.34 -25.47 3.76
C ARG A 78 -22.23 -26.00 5.21
N ALA A 79 -21.02 -26.02 5.74
CA ALA A 79 -20.76 -26.06 7.18
C ALA A 79 -19.55 -25.17 7.49
N SER A 80 -19.82 -24.10 8.23
CA SER A 80 -18.82 -23.21 8.80
C SER A 80 -18.01 -23.98 9.85
N SER A 81 -16.72 -24.19 9.59
CA SER A 81 -15.75 -24.48 10.64
C SER A 81 -14.49 -23.65 10.39
N SER A 82 -14.16 -22.82 11.37
CA SER A 82 -12.94 -22.03 11.43
C SER A 82 -11.73 -22.95 11.49
N ALA A 83 -11.07 -23.17 10.34
CA ALA A 83 -9.77 -23.81 10.31
C ALA A 83 -8.69 -22.82 10.77
N SER A 84 -7.94 -23.21 11.80
CA SER A 84 -6.82 -22.43 12.34
C SER A 84 -5.71 -22.31 11.28
N THR A 85 -5.23 -21.10 11.04
CA THR A 85 -4.18 -20.75 10.05
C THR A 85 -2.76 -21.09 10.51
N ALA A 86 -2.59 -21.85 11.59
CA ALA A 86 -1.29 -22.12 12.21
C ALA A 86 -0.39 -23.07 11.39
N ASP A 87 -0.95 -23.92 10.52
CA ASP A 87 -0.19 -24.97 9.80
C ASP A 87 0.30 -24.57 8.39
N ILE A 88 0.00 -23.34 7.92
CA ILE A 88 0.43 -22.87 6.60
C ILE A 88 1.85 -22.29 6.67
N LYS A 89 2.81 -23.04 6.10
CA LYS A 89 4.25 -22.69 6.09
C LYS A 89 4.63 -21.59 5.09
N ASP A 90 3.80 -21.34 4.08
CA ASP A 90 4.08 -20.32 3.05
C ASP A 90 3.56 -18.93 3.49
N PRO A 91 4.42 -17.90 3.59
CA PRO A 91 4.05 -16.57 4.07
C PRO A 91 3.07 -15.82 3.15
N PHE A 92 3.13 -16.08 1.84
CA PHE A 92 2.24 -15.47 0.85
C PHE A 92 0.84 -16.08 0.95
N LEU A 93 0.73 -17.40 1.11
CA LEU A 93 -0.55 -18.09 1.27
C LEU A 93 -1.21 -17.79 2.62
N ARG A 94 -0.42 -17.60 3.68
CA ARG A 94 -0.90 -17.18 4.99
C ARG A 94 -1.45 -15.75 4.95
N ARG A 95 -0.72 -14.81 4.34
CA ARG A 95 -1.15 -13.43 4.14
C ARG A 95 -2.40 -13.30 3.24
N LEU A 96 -2.54 -14.19 2.26
CA LEU A 96 -3.71 -14.25 1.38
C LEU A 96 -4.97 -14.79 2.11
N PHE A 97 -4.79 -15.69 3.08
CA PHE A 97 -5.86 -16.17 3.97
C PHE A 97 -6.28 -15.12 5.00
N ASP A 98 -5.32 -14.38 5.57
CA ASP A 98 -5.59 -13.31 6.54
C ASP A 98 -6.32 -12.10 5.90
N LEU A 99 -6.02 -11.81 4.62
CA LEU A 99 -6.73 -10.78 3.83
C LEU A 99 -8.19 -11.14 3.52
N ALA A 100 -8.55 -12.43 3.59
CA ALA A 100 -9.91 -12.91 3.36
C ALA A 100 -10.74 -13.07 4.64
N GLY A 101 -10.12 -12.91 5.83
CA GLY A 101 -10.75 -13.13 7.14
C GLY A 101 -11.13 -11.87 7.93
N ALA A 102 -10.86 -10.67 7.41
CA ALA A 102 -11.09 -9.41 8.14
C ALA A 102 -12.38 -8.70 7.70
N ASP A 103 -13.52 -9.09 8.27
CA ASP A 103 -14.74 -8.28 8.26
C ASP A 103 -14.81 -7.40 9.51
N ALA A 104 -14.53 -6.10 9.37
CA ALA A 104 -15.22 -5.00 10.06
C ALA A 104 -14.59 -3.62 9.76
N ILE A 105 -15.04 -2.93 8.70
CA ILE A 105 -15.30 -1.47 8.75
C ILE A 105 -16.61 -1.21 7.98
N ALA A 106 -17.74 -1.43 8.65
CA ALA A 106 -19.04 -0.94 8.20
C ALA A 106 -19.42 0.29 9.03
N GLY A 107 -19.62 1.42 8.34
CA GLY A 107 -20.06 2.68 8.92
C GLY A 107 -21.41 2.55 9.62
N ARG A 108 -21.49 3.21 10.78
CA ARG A 108 -22.69 3.37 11.61
C ARG A 108 -23.89 3.88 10.80
N LYS A 109 -24.90 3.04 10.65
CA LYS A 109 -26.25 3.41 10.17
C LYS A 109 -27.06 3.89 11.38
N ARG A 110 -27.48 5.17 11.39
CA ARG A 110 -28.48 5.67 12.35
C ARG A 110 -29.84 5.14 11.92
N ALA A 111 -30.53 4.50 12.87
CA ALA A 111 -31.91 4.05 12.77
C ALA A 111 -32.86 5.25 12.67
N ARG A 112 -33.94 5.09 11.92
CA ARG A 112 -35.15 5.91 12.04
C ARG A 112 -36.34 4.98 11.91
N ASP A 113 -37.15 5.01 12.96
CA ASP A 113 -38.32 4.18 13.21
C ASP A 113 -39.41 4.40 12.15
N ASP A 114 -40.13 3.32 11.83
CA ASP A 114 -41.31 3.29 10.97
C ASP A 114 -42.46 2.79 11.84
N ASP A 115 -43.28 3.71 12.34
CA ASP A 115 -44.60 3.43 12.93
C ASP A 115 -45.64 4.05 11.99
N GLY A 116 -46.51 3.22 11.44
CA GLY A 116 -47.53 3.61 10.49
C GLY A 116 -48.70 4.36 11.12
N ASP A 117 -49.33 5.23 10.34
CA ASP A 117 -50.76 5.48 10.46
C ASP A 117 -51.39 5.84 9.11
N LYS A 118 -52.66 5.46 9.02
CA LYS A 118 -53.58 5.44 7.88
C LYS A 118 -53.96 6.85 7.42
N GLY A 119 -54.41 6.93 6.16
CA GLY A 119 -55.68 7.59 5.88
C GLY A 119 -55.76 8.55 4.70
N ALA A 120 -56.68 8.18 3.79
CA ALA A 120 -57.58 9.04 3.02
C ALA A 120 -57.08 9.82 1.80
N ALA A 121 -57.63 9.38 0.67
CA ALA A 121 -57.93 10.08 -0.57
C ALA A 121 -58.28 11.58 -0.42
N ASP A 122 -57.89 12.37 -1.42
CA ASP A 122 -58.91 12.95 -2.30
C ASP A 122 -58.36 13.30 -3.70
N LYS A 123 -59.26 13.17 -4.68
CA LYS A 123 -59.07 13.58 -6.07
C LYS A 123 -59.32 15.09 -6.17
N ASP A 124 -58.50 15.80 -6.93
CA ASP A 124 -59.08 16.68 -7.95
C ASP A 124 -58.12 16.97 -9.10
N GLY A 125 -58.68 17.03 -10.30
CA GLY A 125 -57.97 17.31 -11.54
C GLY A 125 -57.91 18.82 -11.83
N GLY A 126 -56.81 19.26 -12.42
CA GLY A 126 -56.65 20.65 -12.85
C GLY A 126 -55.49 20.79 -13.83
N SER A 127 -55.83 21.14 -15.07
CA SER A 127 -54.98 21.27 -16.24
C SER A 127 -53.95 22.42 -16.15
N ALA A 128 -52.77 22.14 -16.72
CA ALA A 128 -51.84 23.04 -17.41
C ALA A 128 -51.29 24.27 -16.66
N THR A 129 -49.97 24.32 -16.48
CA THR A 129 -49.09 25.28 -17.19
C THR A 129 -47.63 24.86 -17.06
N ASP A 130 -46.93 25.08 -18.15
CA ASP A 130 -45.54 24.77 -18.50
C ASP A 130 -44.57 25.73 -17.79
N SER A 131 -43.68 25.22 -16.93
CA SER A 131 -42.44 25.91 -16.53
C SER A 131 -41.51 25.01 -15.70
N GLU A 132 -40.22 25.13 -16.03
CA GLU A 132 -39.03 24.95 -15.17
C GLU A 132 -38.29 23.60 -15.18
N ASP A 133 -37.06 23.70 -15.72
CA ASP A 133 -35.81 23.14 -15.19
C ASP A 133 -35.66 21.62 -15.07
N GLU A 134 -35.01 21.03 -16.08
CA GLU A 134 -34.27 19.78 -15.92
C GLU A 134 -32.79 19.95 -16.34
N ASP A 135 -32.01 20.58 -15.47
CA ASP A 135 -30.60 20.20 -15.25
C ASP A 135 -30.61 18.88 -14.47
N GLY A 136 -30.97 17.80 -15.18
CA GLY A 136 -31.14 16.47 -14.63
C GLY A 136 -30.07 15.49 -15.11
N ALA A 137 -28.79 15.72 -14.80
CA ALA A 137 -27.74 14.68 -14.87
C ALA A 137 -26.42 15.08 -14.20
N ALA A 138 -26.45 15.51 -12.93
CA ALA A 138 -25.19 15.74 -12.18
C ALA A 138 -25.27 15.38 -10.70
N ALA A 139 -26.14 14.43 -10.33
CA ALA A 139 -26.22 13.95 -8.95
C ALA A 139 -26.51 12.45 -8.90
N LYS A 140 -25.44 11.64 -9.01
CA LYS A 140 -25.21 10.33 -8.35
C LYS A 140 -24.24 9.47 -9.16
N GLU A 141 -22.97 9.84 -9.22
CA GLU A 141 -21.92 8.88 -9.62
C GLU A 141 -20.71 9.10 -8.72
N GLY A 142 -20.68 8.36 -7.62
CA GLY A 142 -19.63 8.47 -6.60
C GLY A 142 -19.51 7.21 -5.73
N GLY A 143 -19.99 6.08 -6.24
CA GLY A 143 -19.75 4.76 -5.65
C GLY A 143 -19.56 3.75 -6.78
N PRO A 144 -18.73 2.71 -6.60
CA PRO A 144 -18.66 1.64 -7.58
C PRO A 144 -20.08 1.13 -7.85
N ASP A 145 -20.46 1.07 -9.13
CA ASP A 145 -21.73 0.54 -9.61
C ASP A 145 -22.03 -0.79 -8.91
N ASP A 146 -23.26 -0.97 -8.41
CA ASP A 146 -23.69 -2.19 -7.72
C ASP A 146 -23.41 -3.44 -8.58
N ASP A 147 -23.39 -3.28 -9.90
CA ASP A 147 -23.06 -4.33 -10.85
C ASP A 147 -21.55 -4.60 -10.95
N ALA A 148 -20.70 -3.60 -10.71
CA ALA A 148 -19.25 -3.78 -10.56
C ALA A 148 -18.89 -4.48 -9.24
N VAL A 149 -19.61 -4.20 -8.15
CA VAL A 149 -19.44 -4.89 -6.86
C VAL A 149 -19.86 -6.36 -7.00
N LYS A 150 -21.02 -6.63 -7.61
CA LYS A 150 -21.48 -8.00 -7.92
C LYS A 150 -20.52 -8.75 -8.86
N ALA A 151 -19.94 -8.09 -9.85
CA ALA A 151 -18.98 -8.71 -10.75
C ALA A 151 -17.68 -9.11 -10.03
N VAL A 152 -17.20 -8.24 -9.14
CA VAL A 152 -16.03 -8.52 -8.29
C VAL A 152 -16.31 -9.67 -7.32
N ASP A 153 -17.50 -9.71 -6.72
CA ASP A 153 -17.88 -10.78 -5.79
C ASP A 153 -18.13 -12.11 -6.52
N ALA A 154 -18.65 -12.08 -7.75
CA ALA A 154 -18.76 -13.25 -8.61
C ALA A 154 -17.38 -13.78 -9.03
N ILE A 155 -16.41 -12.91 -9.34
CA ILE A 155 -15.03 -13.30 -9.65
C ILE A 155 -14.33 -13.88 -8.42
N LYS A 156 -14.54 -13.32 -7.22
CA LYS A 156 -14.04 -13.87 -5.96
C LYS A 156 -14.62 -15.25 -5.66
N ALA A 157 -15.93 -15.43 -5.85
CA ALA A 157 -16.60 -16.71 -5.67
C ALA A 157 -16.08 -17.77 -6.67
N LYS A 158 -15.87 -17.38 -7.93
CA LYS A 158 -15.23 -18.23 -8.95
C LYS A 158 -13.80 -18.59 -8.59
N ALA A 159 -12.98 -17.64 -8.14
CA ALA A 159 -11.61 -17.90 -7.72
C ALA A 159 -11.54 -18.85 -6.50
N ALA A 160 -12.49 -18.74 -5.57
CA ALA A 160 -12.62 -19.66 -4.44
C ALA A 160 -13.00 -21.08 -4.88
N ALA A 161 -13.89 -21.22 -5.86
CA ALA A 161 -14.27 -22.51 -6.44
C ALA A 161 -13.09 -23.16 -7.21
N THR A 162 -12.35 -22.38 -8.00
CA THR A 162 -11.16 -22.86 -8.72
C THR A 162 -10.05 -23.26 -7.75
N LYS A 163 -9.89 -22.54 -6.63
CA LYS A 163 -8.99 -22.91 -5.53
C LYS A 163 -9.37 -24.26 -4.92
N ALA A 164 -10.66 -24.50 -4.66
CA ALA A 164 -11.12 -25.78 -4.11
C ALA A 164 -10.86 -26.94 -5.09
N ALA A 165 -11.14 -26.74 -6.38
CA ALA A 165 -10.90 -27.74 -7.43
C ALA A 165 -9.40 -28.08 -7.60
N LEU A 166 -8.51 -27.09 -7.56
CA LEU A 166 -7.06 -27.29 -7.61
C LEU A 166 -6.53 -28.08 -6.41
N VAL A 167 -7.08 -27.83 -5.21
CA VAL A 167 -6.75 -28.61 -4.01
C VAL A 167 -7.16 -30.07 -4.19
N THR A 168 -8.35 -30.34 -4.74
CA THR A 168 -8.79 -31.73 -4.99
C THR A 168 -7.93 -32.45 -6.04
N VAL A 169 -7.43 -31.73 -7.04
CA VAL A 169 -6.50 -32.28 -8.04
C VAL A 169 -5.12 -32.55 -7.44
N LEU A 170 -4.62 -31.66 -6.57
CA LEU A 170 -3.36 -31.86 -5.85
C LEU A 170 -3.45 -33.03 -4.87
N ASP A 171 -4.55 -33.16 -4.13
CA ASP A 171 -4.80 -34.29 -3.23
C ASP A 171 -4.84 -35.63 -4.01
N ALA A 172 -5.47 -35.65 -5.19
CA ALA A 172 -5.50 -36.83 -6.06
C ALA A 172 -4.13 -37.15 -6.71
N VAL A 173 -3.28 -36.13 -6.93
CA VAL A 173 -1.90 -36.31 -7.40
C VAL A 173 -1.01 -36.80 -6.27
N ASP A 174 -1.18 -36.32 -5.03
CA ASP A 174 -0.45 -36.80 -3.85
C ASP A 174 -0.85 -38.24 -3.47
N GLU A 175 -2.13 -38.60 -3.61
CA GLU A 175 -2.60 -40.00 -3.48
C GLU A 175 -2.00 -40.92 -4.57
N ARG A 176 -1.81 -40.42 -5.80
CA ARG A 176 -1.12 -41.19 -6.86
C ARG A 176 0.41 -41.22 -6.70
N SER A 177 0.99 -40.24 -6.00
CA SER A 177 2.42 -40.13 -5.72
C SER A 177 2.86 -40.94 -4.50
N SER A 178 1.91 -41.31 -3.63
CA SER A 178 2.13 -42.17 -2.46
C SER A 178 1.98 -43.67 -2.75
N GLY A 179 1.58 -44.04 -3.98
CA GLY A 179 1.64 -45.42 -4.47
C GLY A 179 3.06 -45.78 -4.95
N ASP A 180 3.59 -46.90 -4.46
CA ASP A 180 4.92 -47.49 -4.75
C ASP A 180 5.14 -47.88 -6.24
N ALA A 181 5.08 -46.92 -7.16
CA ALA A 181 5.44 -47.13 -8.55
C ALA A 181 5.93 -45.84 -9.25
N ALA A 182 7.20 -45.49 -9.04
CA ALA A 182 8.17 -45.20 -10.12
C ALA A 182 9.42 -44.45 -9.62
N GLY A 183 10.53 -45.17 -9.46
CA GLY A 183 11.86 -44.59 -9.32
C GLY A 183 12.30 -43.81 -10.57
N ALA A 184 13.21 -42.86 -10.37
CA ALA A 184 13.89 -41.99 -11.35
C ALA A 184 13.00 -41.14 -12.27
N ALA A 185 12.00 -41.71 -12.96
CA ALA A 185 11.07 -41.02 -13.84
C ALA A 185 10.14 -40.05 -13.09
N GLY A 186 9.73 -40.38 -11.85
CA GLY A 186 8.99 -39.46 -11.00
C GLY A 186 9.80 -38.24 -10.58
N ALA A 187 11.09 -38.42 -10.28
CA ALA A 187 12.01 -37.33 -9.91
C ALA A 187 12.38 -36.43 -11.11
N ASP A 188 12.42 -36.97 -12.33
CA ASP A 188 12.58 -36.16 -13.55
C ASP A 188 11.30 -35.41 -13.91
N LEU A 189 10.13 -36.01 -13.71
CA LEU A 189 8.85 -35.34 -13.90
C LEU A 189 8.65 -34.22 -12.88
N ILE A 190 8.98 -34.45 -11.60
CA ILE A 190 8.94 -33.42 -10.55
C ILE A 190 9.88 -32.26 -10.91
N ARG A 191 11.14 -32.53 -11.29
CA ARG A 191 12.08 -31.48 -11.72
C ARG A 191 11.60 -30.73 -12.96
N SER A 192 10.96 -31.42 -13.91
CA SER A 192 10.36 -30.78 -15.09
C SER A 192 9.18 -29.88 -14.72
N LEU A 193 8.34 -30.31 -13.78
CA LEU A 193 7.22 -29.53 -13.29
C LEU A 193 7.69 -28.33 -12.45
N GLU A 194 8.72 -28.49 -11.61
CA GLU A 194 9.36 -27.39 -10.87
C GLU A 194 9.99 -26.36 -11.82
N ALA A 195 10.65 -26.80 -12.89
CA ALA A 195 11.19 -25.90 -13.91
C ALA A 195 10.08 -25.14 -14.65
N ARG A 196 8.99 -25.82 -15.02
CA ARG A 196 7.83 -25.18 -15.66
C ARG A 196 7.09 -24.25 -14.70
N ALA A 197 7.03 -24.57 -13.41
CA ALA A 197 6.50 -23.69 -12.37
C ALA A 197 7.36 -22.44 -12.21
N ALA A 198 8.70 -22.58 -12.23
CA ALA A 198 9.61 -21.44 -12.22
C ALA A 198 9.44 -20.53 -13.46
N ASP A 199 9.24 -21.13 -14.64
CA ASP A 199 8.96 -20.37 -15.86
C ASP A 199 7.61 -19.65 -15.83
N ALA A 200 6.57 -20.30 -15.31
CA ALA A 200 5.25 -19.71 -15.09
C ALA A 200 5.31 -18.56 -14.08
N THR A 201 6.06 -18.71 -12.98
CA THR A 201 6.29 -17.65 -11.98
C THR A 201 6.99 -16.45 -12.62
N ARG A 202 8.04 -16.67 -13.41
CA ARG A 202 8.73 -15.60 -14.15
C ARG A 202 7.80 -14.92 -15.17
N ALA A 203 6.90 -15.67 -15.81
CA ALA A 203 5.91 -15.11 -16.73
C ALA A 203 4.86 -14.26 -15.99
N LEU A 204 4.41 -14.71 -14.81
CA LEU A 204 3.51 -13.95 -13.93
C LEU A 204 4.16 -12.67 -13.41
N GLU A 205 5.42 -12.69 -13.02
CA GLU A 205 6.16 -11.49 -12.63
C GLU A 205 6.27 -10.48 -13.77
N ARG A 206 6.59 -10.94 -14.99
CA ARG A 206 6.58 -10.07 -16.18
C ARG A 206 5.19 -9.49 -16.45
N CYS A 207 4.13 -10.26 -16.22
CA CYS A 207 2.75 -9.78 -16.37
C CYS A 207 2.39 -8.76 -15.29
N ARG A 208 2.79 -8.99 -14.03
CA ARG A 208 2.64 -8.04 -12.91
C ARG A 208 3.40 -6.74 -13.14
N GLU A 209 4.61 -6.81 -13.67
CA GLU A 209 5.40 -5.62 -14.01
C GLU A 209 4.74 -4.83 -15.14
N ARG A 210 4.20 -5.51 -16.16
CA ARG A 210 3.42 -4.87 -17.23
C ARG A 210 2.17 -4.21 -16.68
N THR A 211 1.40 -4.88 -15.83
CA THR A 211 0.18 -4.30 -15.25
C THR A 211 0.48 -3.15 -14.29
N ALA A 212 1.58 -3.20 -13.52
CA ALA A 212 2.03 -2.08 -12.70
C ALA A 212 2.42 -0.86 -13.54
N LYS A 213 3.17 -1.06 -14.64
CA LYS A 213 3.49 0.02 -15.60
C LYS A 213 2.24 0.61 -16.24
N GLN A 214 1.23 -0.22 -16.52
CA GLN A 214 -0.05 0.24 -17.06
C GLN A 214 -0.88 1.01 -16.03
N ARG A 215 -0.90 0.59 -14.76
CA ARG A 215 -1.55 1.34 -13.66
C ARG A 215 -0.95 2.73 -13.52
N LYS A 216 0.38 2.83 -13.49
CA LYS A 216 1.09 4.10 -13.42
C LYS A 216 0.77 5.01 -14.63
N ARG A 217 0.73 4.45 -15.84
CA ARG A 217 0.28 5.20 -17.03
C ARG A 217 -1.17 5.65 -16.94
N ASN A 218 -2.04 4.87 -16.28
CA ASN A 218 -3.43 5.24 -16.10
C ASN A 218 -3.59 6.39 -15.10
N GLU A 219 -2.81 6.37 -14.01
CA GLU A 219 -2.71 7.49 -13.06
C GLU A 219 -2.20 8.76 -13.76
N GLU A 220 -1.15 8.64 -14.59
CA GLU A 220 -0.62 9.76 -15.39
C GLU A 220 -1.64 10.31 -16.40
N LEU A 221 -2.44 9.43 -17.02
CA LEU A 221 -3.49 9.83 -17.96
C LEU A 221 -4.70 10.46 -17.24
N ALA A 222 -5.07 9.97 -16.06
CA ALA A 222 -6.13 10.53 -15.24
C ALA A 222 -5.77 11.95 -14.76
N SER A 223 -4.55 12.13 -14.24
CA SER A 223 -4.04 13.46 -13.85
C SER A 223 -4.03 14.43 -15.03
N ARG A 224 -3.60 13.98 -16.22
CA ARG A 224 -3.67 14.82 -17.44
C ARG A 224 -5.09 15.16 -17.88
N LEU A 225 -6.04 14.27 -17.65
CA LEU A 225 -7.46 14.52 -17.95
C LEU A 225 -8.03 15.56 -16.98
N GLU A 226 -7.72 15.47 -15.69
CA GLU A 226 -8.10 16.44 -14.67
C GLU A 226 -7.51 17.83 -14.97
N ASP A 227 -6.23 17.90 -15.33
CA ASP A 227 -5.57 19.15 -15.73
C ASP A 227 -6.26 19.79 -16.95
N ALA A 228 -6.53 18.99 -17.99
CA ALA A 228 -7.21 19.47 -19.19
C ALA A 228 -8.67 19.90 -18.93
N GLN A 229 -9.36 19.23 -18.01
CA GLN A 229 -10.70 19.63 -17.57
C GLN A 229 -10.66 20.97 -16.81
N ALA A 230 -9.69 21.14 -15.91
CA ALA A 230 -9.49 22.39 -15.18
C ALA A 230 -9.15 23.56 -16.12
N GLU A 231 -8.31 23.34 -17.13
CA GLU A 231 -8.02 24.32 -18.18
C GLU A 231 -9.27 24.68 -19.00
N CYS A 232 -10.08 23.69 -19.38
CA CYS A 232 -11.34 23.94 -20.09
C CYS A 232 -12.33 24.76 -19.24
N GLU A 233 -12.41 24.49 -17.94
CA GLU A 233 -13.25 25.29 -17.02
C GLU A 233 -12.73 26.72 -16.85
N LEU A 234 -11.41 26.88 -16.75
CA LEU A 234 -10.78 28.20 -16.68
C LEU A 234 -11.08 29.01 -17.95
N LEU A 235 -10.98 28.38 -19.12
CA LEU A 235 -11.32 28.99 -20.41
C LEU A 235 -12.81 29.32 -20.50
N ARG A 236 -13.72 28.45 -20.01
CA ARG A 236 -15.17 28.73 -19.92
C ARG A 236 -15.47 29.92 -19.01
N ARG A 237 -14.82 30.01 -17.84
CA ARG A 237 -14.95 31.15 -16.91
C ARG A 237 -14.39 32.43 -17.53
N SER A 238 -13.25 32.35 -18.22
CA SER A 238 -12.66 33.47 -18.96
C SER A 238 -13.55 33.94 -20.11
N LEU A 239 -14.18 33.01 -20.85
CA LEU A 239 -15.15 33.32 -21.89
C LEU A 239 -16.42 33.96 -21.30
N ALA A 240 -16.91 33.47 -20.16
CA ALA A 240 -18.05 34.06 -19.45
C ALA A 240 -17.72 35.48 -18.95
N ALA A 241 -16.53 35.68 -18.39
CA ALA A 241 -16.04 36.99 -17.97
C ALA A 241 -15.85 37.95 -19.16
N ALA A 242 -15.32 37.47 -20.29
CA ALA A 242 -15.17 38.25 -21.50
C ALA A 242 -16.53 38.61 -22.13
N ARG A 243 -17.54 37.72 -22.06
CA ARG A 243 -18.92 38.02 -22.46
C ARG A 243 -19.59 39.03 -21.53
N ALA A 244 -19.38 38.92 -20.23
CA ALA A 244 -19.87 39.89 -19.24
C ALA A 244 -19.23 41.27 -19.41
N ASN A 245 -17.92 41.32 -19.71
CA ASN A 245 -17.19 42.55 -20.02
C ASN A 245 -17.57 43.13 -21.39
N ALA A 246 -17.87 42.30 -22.39
CA ALA A 246 -18.40 42.76 -23.67
C ALA A 246 -19.79 43.41 -23.55
N GLY A 247 -20.58 43.02 -22.53
CA GLY A 247 -21.84 43.68 -22.17
C GLY A 247 -21.67 44.99 -21.39
N HIS A 248 -20.45 45.32 -20.92
CA HIS A 248 -20.14 46.55 -20.16
C HIS A 248 -19.43 47.63 -20.98
N HIS A 249 -19.34 47.46 -22.29
CA HIS A 249 -18.91 48.53 -23.19
C HIS A 249 -20.15 49.24 -23.72
N GLU A 250 -20.42 50.44 -23.21
CA GLU A 250 -21.41 51.36 -23.75
C GLU A 250 -21.23 51.48 -25.27
N GLY A 251 -22.23 51.01 -26.02
CA GLY A 251 -22.31 51.14 -27.47
C GLY A 251 -22.19 49.86 -28.31
N LEU A 252 -22.07 48.67 -27.72
CA LEU A 252 -22.15 47.40 -28.50
C LEU A 252 -23.57 46.80 -28.44
N PRO A 253 -24.23 46.52 -29.57
CA PRO A 253 -25.49 45.81 -29.56
C PRO A 253 -25.25 44.33 -29.22
N PRO A 254 -26.10 43.70 -28.40
CA PRO A 254 -25.96 42.30 -28.04
C PRO A 254 -26.15 41.43 -29.29
N MET A 255 -25.31 40.41 -29.45
CA MET A 255 -25.49 39.37 -30.47
C MET A 255 -26.90 38.78 -30.33
N ALA A 256 -27.68 38.88 -31.41
CA ALA A 256 -29.09 38.56 -31.44
C ALA A 256 -29.38 37.13 -30.98
N THR A 257 -30.01 37.00 -29.81
CA THR A 257 -30.76 35.79 -29.47
C THR A 257 -32.13 35.87 -30.16
N ALA A 258 -32.72 34.72 -30.51
CA ALA A 258 -34.03 34.64 -31.16
C ALA A 258 -35.18 35.25 -30.31
N ALA A 259 -34.94 35.54 -29.03
CA ALA A 259 -35.82 36.31 -28.15
C ALA A 259 -35.63 37.83 -28.32
N GLY A 260 -34.38 38.29 -28.46
CA GLY A 260 -34.05 39.71 -28.69
C GLY A 260 -34.55 40.25 -30.03
N ALA A 261 -34.57 39.44 -31.10
CA ALA A 261 -35.10 39.85 -32.40
C ALA A 261 -36.62 40.10 -32.39
N ARG A 262 -37.37 39.38 -31.53
CA ARG A 262 -38.82 39.54 -31.38
C ARG A 262 -39.19 40.73 -30.49
N ALA A 263 -38.41 40.98 -29.43
CA ALA A 263 -38.54 42.16 -28.60
C ALA A 263 -38.14 43.46 -29.34
N ALA A 264 -37.11 43.40 -30.21
CA ALA A 264 -36.70 44.53 -31.05
C ALA A 264 -37.71 44.87 -32.16
N GLY A 265 -38.42 43.88 -32.70
CA GLY A 265 -39.52 44.11 -33.66
C GLY A 265 -40.72 44.84 -33.03
N ALA A 266 -41.04 44.52 -31.78
CA ALA A 266 -42.09 45.22 -31.02
C ALA A 266 -41.67 46.63 -30.60
N ALA A 267 -40.40 46.84 -30.26
CA ALA A 267 -39.86 48.15 -29.91
C ALA A 267 -39.71 49.08 -31.14
N ALA A 268 -39.43 48.54 -32.33
CA ALA A 268 -39.34 49.32 -33.57
C ALA A 268 -40.69 49.86 -34.06
N GLN A 269 -41.81 49.16 -33.78
CA GLN A 269 -43.16 49.66 -34.05
C GLN A 269 -43.59 50.75 -33.06
N ALA A 270 -43.08 50.74 -31.83
CA ALA A 270 -43.35 51.77 -30.83
C ALA A 270 -42.47 53.04 -31.03
N ALA A 271 -41.25 52.89 -31.52
CA ALA A 271 -40.32 54.00 -31.74
C ALA A 271 -40.61 54.83 -33.01
N ALA A 272 -41.37 54.30 -33.98
CA ALA A 272 -41.83 55.05 -35.14
C ALA A 272 -42.90 56.12 -34.81
N ALA A 273 -43.47 56.11 -33.59
CA ALA A 273 -44.55 57.01 -33.18
C ALA A 273 -44.08 58.25 -32.38
N ALA A 274 -42.79 58.37 -32.03
CA ALA A 274 -42.33 59.41 -31.08
C ALA A 274 -41.16 60.28 -31.58
N ALA A 275 -40.89 60.30 -32.89
CA ALA A 275 -39.90 61.21 -33.47
C ALA A 275 -40.56 62.52 -33.92
N ASN A 276 -40.64 63.51 -33.02
CA ASN A 276 -40.64 64.92 -33.41
C ASN A 276 -40.10 65.84 -32.30
N THR A 277 -39.07 66.61 -32.67
CA THR A 277 -38.61 67.92 -32.12
C THR A 277 -37.37 67.90 -31.18
N PRO A 278 -36.39 68.85 -31.30
CA PRO A 278 -35.00 68.67 -30.89
C PRO A 278 -34.42 69.69 -29.85
N GLY A 279 -33.20 69.41 -29.36
CA GLY A 279 -32.26 70.34 -28.69
C GLY A 279 -31.99 69.99 -27.23
N GLY A 280 -30.79 70.07 -26.62
CA GLY A 280 -29.44 70.51 -26.97
C GLY A 280 -28.62 70.60 -25.65
N GLY A 281 -27.27 70.55 -25.70
CA GLY A 281 -26.41 71.04 -24.60
C GLY A 281 -25.43 70.05 -23.93
N GLN A 282 -24.14 70.21 -24.23
CA GLN A 282 -22.95 69.91 -23.39
C GLN A 282 -22.83 70.97 -22.24
N PRO A 283 -21.90 70.94 -21.24
CA PRO A 283 -20.51 70.37 -21.27
C PRO A 283 -19.86 69.88 -19.93
N GLN A 284 -18.61 69.41 -20.07
CA GLN A 284 -17.40 69.63 -19.22
C GLN A 284 -16.98 68.72 -18.03
N THR A 285 -15.71 68.29 -18.15
CA THR A 285 -14.73 67.70 -17.19
C THR A 285 -14.07 68.80 -16.31
N PRO A 286 -13.33 68.53 -15.20
CA PRO A 286 -11.94 68.00 -15.20
C PRO A 286 -11.52 67.16 -13.95
N GLY A 287 -10.51 66.28 -14.05
CA GLY A 287 -9.15 66.45 -13.45
C GLY A 287 -9.08 65.97 -11.99
N THR A 288 -8.15 65.15 -11.49
CA THR A 288 -6.68 65.28 -11.47
C THR A 288 -6.01 64.05 -10.85
N ALA A 289 -4.75 63.83 -11.19
CA ALA A 289 -3.82 62.82 -10.66
C ALA A 289 -3.27 63.13 -9.26
N VAL A 290 -2.85 62.10 -8.51
CA VAL A 290 -1.79 62.19 -7.48
C VAL A 290 -0.93 60.93 -7.50
N LYS A 291 0.38 61.16 -7.36
CA LYS A 291 1.51 60.24 -7.35
C LYS A 291 2.11 60.32 -5.94
N THR A 292 2.42 59.20 -5.29
CA THR A 292 3.36 59.19 -4.16
C THR A 292 4.21 57.92 -4.15
N SER A 293 5.44 58.13 -3.72
CA SER A 293 6.62 57.28 -3.71
C SER A 293 7.00 56.88 -2.29
N GLY A 294 7.69 55.74 -2.16
CA GLY A 294 8.85 55.61 -1.26
C GLY A 294 8.68 54.71 -0.04
N GLY A 295 9.72 53.92 0.25
CA GLY A 295 10.09 53.54 1.61
C GLY A 295 10.42 52.06 1.82
N GLU A 296 11.70 51.72 1.74
CA GLU A 296 12.31 50.43 2.09
C GLU A 296 12.41 50.21 3.62
N GLY A 297 12.54 48.93 4.03
CA GLY A 297 13.39 48.55 5.17
C GLY A 297 12.73 47.66 6.23
N GLY A 298 13.32 46.48 6.48
CA GLY A 298 13.13 45.76 7.75
C GLY A 298 13.23 44.24 7.70
N ASP A 299 14.37 43.70 7.26
CA ASP A 299 14.69 42.27 7.40
C ASP A 299 15.01 41.96 8.88
N THR A 300 14.22 41.10 9.51
CA THR A 300 14.48 40.59 10.87
C THR A 300 14.27 39.09 10.90
N ALA A 301 15.37 38.35 10.74
CA ALA A 301 15.42 36.92 10.92
C ALA A 301 15.26 36.57 12.42
N VAL A 302 14.08 36.10 12.79
CA VAL A 302 13.82 35.47 14.09
C VAL A 302 14.34 34.03 14.04
N ARG A 303 15.43 33.78 14.77
CA ARG A 303 15.89 32.43 15.12
C ARG A 303 15.02 31.90 16.26
N THR A 304 14.15 30.94 15.99
CA THR A 304 13.53 30.07 16.99
C THR A 304 14.31 28.74 17.09
N PRO A 305 14.28 28.10 18.28
CA PRO A 305 15.30 27.14 18.68
C PRO A 305 15.08 25.79 18.01
N ALA A 306 16.20 25.18 17.59
CA ALA A 306 16.24 23.80 17.14
C ALA A 306 15.70 22.89 18.25
N ALA A 307 14.56 22.26 17.99
CA ALA A 307 14.12 21.10 18.72
C ALA A 307 15.22 20.03 18.57
N THR A 308 15.76 19.62 19.71
CA THR A 308 16.69 18.48 19.85
C THR A 308 16.10 17.22 19.21
N PRO A 309 16.84 16.49 18.36
CA PRO A 309 16.40 15.22 17.82
C PRO A 309 16.65 14.13 18.87
N ALA A 310 15.75 14.00 19.83
CA ALA A 310 15.89 13.00 20.90
C ALA A 310 15.20 11.65 20.58
N ASP A 311 14.29 11.58 19.60
CA ASP A 311 13.54 10.35 19.32
C ASP A 311 13.47 10.03 17.82
N ALA A 312 14.63 9.96 17.16
CA ALA A 312 14.74 9.39 15.82
C ALA A 312 15.24 7.93 15.93
N PRO A 313 14.41 6.92 15.65
CA PRO A 313 14.76 5.50 15.81
C PRO A 313 15.97 5.08 14.93
N ASP A 314 16.22 5.83 13.84
CA ASP A 314 17.34 5.68 12.91
C ASP A 314 18.73 5.84 13.55
N ALA A 315 18.85 6.71 14.57
CA ALA A 315 20.14 6.96 15.22
C ALA A 315 20.69 5.70 15.91
N ASN A 316 19.82 4.83 16.43
CA ASN A 316 20.22 3.58 17.07
C ASN A 316 20.63 2.51 16.06
N ALA A 317 19.97 2.42 14.89
CA ALA A 317 20.34 1.47 13.85
C ALA A 317 21.65 1.84 13.17
N VAL A 318 21.86 3.13 12.90
CA VAL A 318 23.12 3.68 12.38
C VAL A 318 24.27 3.43 13.36
N ALA A 319 24.09 3.71 14.65
CA ALA A 319 25.11 3.50 15.68
C ALA A 319 25.49 2.01 15.82
N ARG A 320 24.53 1.08 15.71
CA ARG A 320 24.79 -0.36 15.75
C ARG A 320 25.65 -0.82 14.57
N LEU A 321 25.30 -0.44 13.34
CA LEU A 321 26.09 -0.81 12.16
C LEU A 321 27.49 -0.16 12.17
N GLU A 322 27.63 1.03 12.75
CA GLU A 322 28.95 1.64 12.96
C GLU A 322 29.81 0.83 13.94
N ALA A 323 29.21 0.31 15.01
CA ALA A 323 29.90 -0.57 15.95
C ALA A 323 30.28 -1.91 15.30
N ASP A 324 29.37 -2.54 14.55
CA ASP A 324 29.64 -3.79 13.83
C ASP A 324 30.76 -3.61 12.79
N LEU A 325 30.78 -2.47 12.08
CA LEU A 325 31.85 -2.12 11.17
C LEU A 325 33.19 -1.91 11.86
N ALA A 326 33.20 -1.35 13.08
CA ALA A 326 34.41 -1.21 13.88
C ALA A 326 34.95 -2.58 14.32
N GLU A 327 34.07 -3.48 14.75
CA GLU A 327 34.42 -4.86 15.11
C GLU A 327 34.99 -5.63 13.90
N LEU A 328 34.31 -5.61 12.75
CA LEU A 328 34.76 -6.27 11.52
C LEU A 328 36.13 -5.74 11.06
N ARG A 329 36.38 -4.44 11.18
CA ARG A 329 37.70 -3.84 10.90
C ARG A 329 38.77 -4.36 11.86
N GLY A 330 38.45 -4.48 13.15
CA GLY A 330 39.35 -5.04 14.16
C GLY A 330 39.71 -6.50 13.85
N ARG A 331 38.71 -7.33 13.55
CA ARG A 331 38.91 -8.74 13.16
C ARG A 331 39.72 -8.89 11.88
N LEU A 332 39.42 -8.09 10.86
CA LEU A 332 40.18 -8.07 9.60
C LEU A 332 41.64 -7.67 9.82
N ALA A 333 41.90 -6.66 10.66
CA ALA A 333 43.26 -6.23 10.99
C ALA A 333 44.04 -7.34 11.73
N HIS A 334 43.38 -8.06 12.64
CA HIS A 334 43.99 -9.21 13.30
C HIS A 334 44.33 -10.33 12.32
N GLN A 335 43.37 -10.74 11.48
CA GLN A 335 43.60 -11.80 10.49
C GLN A 335 44.62 -11.42 9.42
N THR A 336 44.69 -10.14 9.04
CA THR A 336 45.72 -9.66 8.10
C THR A 336 47.13 -9.79 8.70
N LYS A 337 47.30 -9.52 10.01
CA LYS A 337 48.59 -9.75 10.69
C LYS A 337 48.95 -11.24 10.72
N GLN A 338 47.99 -12.12 11.03
CA GLN A 338 48.21 -13.58 10.99
C GLN A 338 48.61 -14.05 9.59
N LEU A 339 47.96 -13.52 8.55
CA LEU A 339 48.32 -13.78 7.16
C LEU A 339 49.74 -13.32 6.83
N ASP A 340 50.15 -12.12 7.24
CA ASP A 340 51.49 -11.60 6.99
C ASP A 340 52.57 -12.45 7.69
N GLU A 341 52.29 -12.95 8.89
CA GLU A 341 53.17 -13.86 9.62
C GLU A 341 53.24 -15.24 8.95
N ALA A 342 52.10 -15.82 8.57
CA ALA A 342 52.02 -17.11 7.88
C ALA A 342 52.71 -17.05 6.50
N SER A 343 52.45 -16.00 5.72
CA SER A 343 53.07 -15.80 4.39
C SER A 343 54.60 -15.60 4.49
N ARG A 344 55.09 -14.97 5.57
CA ARG A 344 56.54 -14.87 5.83
C ARG A 344 57.16 -16.23 6.16
N ARG A 345 56.47 -17.06 6.94
CA ARG A 345 56.90 -18.44 7.25
C ARG A 345 56.88 -19.31 5.99
N GLU A 346 55.80 -19.25 5.21
CA GLU A 346 55.66 -19.88 3.89
C GLU A 346 56.85 -19.53 2.98
N ALA A 347 57.15 -18.23 2.82
CA ALA A 347 58.25 -17.75 1.99
C ALA A 347 59.64 -18.23 2.51
N SER A 348 59.85 -18.22 3.84
CA SER A 348 61.11 -18.69 4.44
C SER A 348 61.33 -20.18 4.19
N LEU A 349 60.33 -21.02 4.48
CA LEU A 349 60.41 -22.47 4.30
C LEU A 349 60.54 -22.85 2.83
N THR A 350 59.83 -22.15 1.94
CA THR A 350 59.96 -22.35 0.49
C THR A 350 61.35 -21.95 0.00
N GLY A 351 61.92 -20.86 0.51
CA GLY A 351 63.29 -20.45 0.22
C GLY A 351 64.33 -21.47 0.69
N GLU A 352 64.19 -22.00 1.91
CA GLU A 352 65.04 -23.08 2.43
C GLU A 352 64.92 -24.35 1.57
N LEU A 353 63.71 -24.69 1.14
CA LEU A 353 63.42 -25.86 0.32
C LEU A 353 64.03 -25.72 -1.09
N HIS A 354 63.97 -24.53 -1.69
CA HIS A 354 64.69 -24.21 -2.93
C HIS A 354 66.21 -24.26 -2.73
N ALA A 355 66.75 -23.70 -1.64
CA ALA A 355 68.18 -23.74 -1.35
C ALA A 355 68.72 -25.16 -1.18
N VAL A 356 67.97 -26.04 -0.50
CA VAL A 356 68.32 -27.47 -0.36
C VAL A 356 68.22 -28.20 -1.70
N ARG A 357 67.22 -27.88 -2.52
CA ARG A 357 67.09 -28.44 -3.88
C ARG A 357 68.27 -28.04 -4.77
N ASP A 358 68.59 -26.76 -4.79
CA ASP A 358 69.61 -26.16 -5.65
C ASP A 358 71.03 -26.58 -5.22
N GLY A 359 71.27 -26.65 -3.90
CA GLY A 359 72.52 -27.17 -3.32
C GLY A 359 72.77 -28.66 -3.60
N ALA A 360 71.72 -29.46 -3.75
CA ALA A 360 71.82 -30.87 -4.12
C ALA A 360 72.01 -31.08 -5.65
N SER A 361 71.56 -30.15 -6.48
CA SER A 361 71.84 -30.15 -7.93
C SER A 361 73.24 -29.62 -8.32
N GLY A 362 73.97 -28.99 -7.38
CA GLY A 362 75.25 -28.31 -7.63
C GLY A 362 76.53 -29.15 -7.56
N GLY A 363 76.47 -30.49 -7.46
CA GLY A 363 77.67 -31.33 -7.38
C GLY A 363 77.53 -32.64 -8.16
N PRO A 364 78.48 -33.00 -9.05
CA PRO A 364 78.51 -34.33 -9.65
C PRO A 364 78.86 -35.35 -8.56
N ASN A 365 78.00 -36.33 -8.33
CA ASN A 365 78.34 -37.47 -7.49
C ASN A 365 79.38 -38.34 -8.22
N ARG A 366 80.34 -38.93 -7.49
CA ARG A 366 81.43 -39.77 -8.05
C ARG A 366 80.93 -41.04 -8.78
N SER A 367 79.62 -41.31 -8.79
CA SER A 367 78.98 -42.51 -9.36
C SER A 367 78.05 -42.27 -10.55
N GLY A 368 77.87 -41.02 -11.03
CA GLY A 368 77.05 -40.77 -12.22
C GLY A 368 75.53 -41.00 -12.06
N GLU A 369 75.03 -41.22 -10.84
CA GLU A 369 73.59 -41.31 -10.56
C GLU A 369 73.00 -39.91 -10.25
N PRO A 370 71.79 -39.58 -10.74
CA PRO A 370 71.16 -38.29 -10.48
C PRO A 370 70.94 -38.10 -8.98
N ASN A 371 71.49 -37.02 -8.42
CA ASN A 371 71.34 -36.70 -7.01
C ASN A 371 69.89 -36.28 -6.72
N THR A 372 69.03 -37.22 -6.29
CA THR A 372 67.62 -36.94 -6.00
C THR A 372 67.49 -36.29 -4.63
N ALA A 373 67.78 -34.98 -4.56
CA ALA A 373 67.54 -34.10 -3.41
C ALA A 373 66.18 -34.36 -2.75
N ALA A 374 65.16 -34.57 -3.60
CA ALA A 374 63.77 -34.81 -3.25
C ALA A 374 63.48 -36.10 -2.46
N SER A 375 64.40 -37.07 -2.46
CA SER A 375 64.23 -38.32 -1.70
C SER A 375 64.78 -38.25 -0.28
N THR A 376 65.51 -37.19 0.07
CA THR A 376 66.10 -37.04 1.40
C THR A 376 65.00 -36.79 2.42
N ALA A 377 65.01 -37.53 3.55
CA ALA A 377 64.03 -37.35 4.63
C ALA A 377 63.96 -35.90 5.15
N ALA A 378 65.08 -35.16 5.12
CA ALA A 378 65.15 -33.74 5.47
C ALA A 378 64.37 -32.85 4.49
N TYR A 379 64.48 -33.12 3.18
CA TYR A 379 63.74 -32.41 2.14
C TYR A 379 62.24 -32.69 2.25
N GLN A 380 61.84 -33.96 2.41
CA GLN A 380 60.43 -34.35 2.58
C GLN A 380 59.79 -33.77 3.85
N SER A 381 60.58 -33.61 4.92
CA SER A 381 60.14 -32.95 6.15
C SER A 381 59.95 -31.44 5.95
N LEU A 382 60.89 -30.76 5.27
CA LEU A 382 60.76 -29.36 4.91
C LEU A 382 59.60 -29.10 3.94
N GLU A 383 59.39 -30.00 2.98
CA GLU A 383 58.28 -29.93 2.02
C GLU A 383 56.92 -30.05 2.70
N ARG A 384 56.78 -30.95 3.68
CA ARG A 384 55.57 -31.03 4.49
C ARG A 384 55.32 -29.74 5.27
N ARG A 385 56.34 -29.21 5.93
CA ARG A 385 56.25 -27.95 6.70
C ARG A 385 55.94 -26.74 5.81
N ALA A 386 56.49 -26.69 4.59
CA ALA A 386 56.20 -25.65 3.62
C ALA A 386 54.75 -25.73 3.13
N ARG A 387 54.24 -26.94 2.84
CA ARG A 387 52.83 -27.17 2.49
C ARG A 387 51.87 -26.80 3.62
N GLU A 388 52.17 -27.20 4.86
CA GLU A 388 51.39 -26.80 6.04
C GLU A 388 51.35 -25.26 6.19
N ALA A 389 52.47 -24.58 6.00
CA ALA A 389 52.52 -23.11 6.04
C ALA A 389 51.77 -22.45 4.87
N GLU A 390 51.77 -23.05 3.67
CA GLU A 390 50.99 -22.60 2.52
C GLU A 390 49.48 -22.76 2.75
N GLU A 391 49.07 -23.88 3.35
CA GLU A 391 47.67 -24.14 3.74
C GLU A 391 47.19 -23.14 4.80
N ASP A 392 48.00 -22.89 5.84
CA ASP A 392 47.72 -21.87 6.87
C ASP A 392 47.57 -20.47 6.25
N ALA A 393 48.52 -20.07 5.40
CA ALA A 393 48.47 -18.80 4.72
C ALA A 393 47.26 -18.69 3.78
N SER A 394 46.91 -19.76 3.06
CA SER A 394 45.70 -19.84 2.24
C SER A 394 44.41 -19.70 3.08
N GLY A 395 44.36 -20.35 4.25
CA GLY A 395 43.26 -20.21 5.21
C GLY A 395 43.08 -18.78 5.70
N PHE A 396 44.16 -18.12 6.14
CA PHE A 396 44.11 -16.72 6.55
C PHE A 396 43.77 -15.77 5.38
N ARG A 397 44.22 -16.06 4.15
CA ARG A 397 43.80 -15.33 2.94
C ARG A 397 42.30 -15.42 2.73
N ALA A 398 41.72 -16.62 2.84
CA ALA A 398 40.29 -16.84 2.67
C ALA A 398 39.47 -16.10 3.74
N GLU A 399 39.88 -16.17 5.02
CA GLU A 399 39.19 -15.47 6.11
C GLU A 399 39.28 -13.94 5.97
N CYS A 400 40.44 -13.42 5.56
CA CYS A 400 40.58 -11.98 5.24
C CYS A 400 39.65 -11.55 4.10
N GLN A 401 39.50 -12.36 3.05
CA GLN A 401 38.58 -12.07 1.95
C GLN A 401 37.12 -12.09 2.41
N LYS A 402 36.74 -13.04 3.28
CA LYS A 402 35.41 -13.13 3.87
C LYS A 402 35.08 -11.89 4.71
N LEU A 403 35.94 -11.54 5.66
CA LEU A 403 35.75 -10.35 6.51
C LEU A 403 35.71 -9.04 5.72
N ARG A 404 36.47 -8.95 4.61
CA ARG A 404 36.38 -7.79 3.69
C ARG A 404 35.02 -7.68 3.02
N ARG A 405 34.45 -8.80 2.55
CA ARG A 405 33.10 -8.82 1.93
C ARG A 405 32.03 -8.41 2.94
N GLU A 406 32.07 -8.97 4.15
CA GLU A 406 31.15 -8.61 5.24
C GLU A 406 31.24 -7.12 5.61
N ALA A 407 32.46 -6.58 5.71
CA ALA A 407 32.66 -5.16 6.00
C ALA A 407 32.17 -4.23 4.86
N ASP A 408 32.31 -4.65 3.60
CA ASP A 408 31.82 -3.88 2.46
C ASP A 408 30.30 -3.91 2.33
N GLU A 409 29.66 -5.02 2.70
CA GLU A 409 28.21 -5.16 2.79
C GLU A 409 27.63 -4.27 3.88
N ALA A 410 28.13 -4.36 5.11
CA ALA A 410 27.70 -3.48 6.21
C ALA A 410 27.92 -1.98 5.91
N ARG A 411 28.97 -1.63 5.14
CA ARG A 411 29.18 -0.25 4.64
C ARG A 411 28.12 0.19 3.64
N ARG A 412 27.64 -0.70 2.76
CA ARG A 412 26.54 -0.38 1.82
C ARG A 412 25.24 -0.17 2.59
N ASP A 413 24.97 -1.02 3.57
CA ASP A 413 23.76 -0.95 4.39
C ASP A 413 23.70 0.33 5.22
N LEU A 414 24.83 0.74 5.81
CA LEU A 414 24.97 2.00 6.53
C LEU A 414 24.75 3.21 5.61
N ARG A 415 25.25 3.17 4.38
CA ARG A 415 24.99 4.22 3.39
C ARG A 415 23.53 4.27 2.98
N SER A 416 22.87 3.13 2.82
CA SER A 416 21.43 3.07 2.49
C SER A 416 20.59 3.69 3.60
N LEU A 417 20.82 3.30 4.85
CA LEU A 417 20.07 3.85 5.99
C LEU A 417 20.26 5.36 6.10
N ARG A 418 21.50 5.85 6.07
CA ARG A 418 21.74 7.30 6.13
C ARG A 418 21.05 8.06 4.99
N ALA A 419 20.94 7.46 3.81
CA ALA A 419 20.22 8.07 2.69
C ALA A 419 18.70 8.04 2.89
N GLU A 420 18.15 6.96 3.48
CA GLU A 420 16.74 6.85 3.86
C GLU A 420 16.39 7.84 4.98
N ALA A 421 17.21 7.93 6.02
CA ALA A 421 17.17 8.91 7.10
C ALA A 421 17.11 10.34 6.56
N ALA A 422 18.04 10.68 5.66
CA ALA A 422 18.15 12.01 5.08
C ALA A 422 16.90 12.37 4.25
N ARG A 423 16.38 11.42 3.46
CA ARG A 423 15.13 11.61 2.71
C ARG A 423 13.94 11.82 3.62
N ALA A 424 13.80 11.01 4.67
CA ALA A 424 12.73 11.17 5.65
C ALA A 424 12.81 12.54 6.37
N GLY A 425 14.01 12.96 6.76
CA GLY A 425 14.25 14.28 7.34
C GLY A 425 13.95 15.43 6.38
N GLU A 426 14.27 15.29 5.09
CA GLU A 426 13.93 16.29 4.08
C GLU A 426 12.41 16.42 3.90
N HIS A 427 11.68 15.30 3.82
CA HIS A 427 10.22 15.31 3.76
C HIS A 427 9.59 15.93 5.01
N ALA A 428 10.10 15.61 6.20
CA ALA A 428 9.66 16.23 7.45
C ALA A 428 9.88 17.76 7.44
N ARG A 429 11.04 18.22 6.96
CA ARG A 429 11.32 19.66 6.84
C ARG A 429 10.40 20.35 5.84
N ARG A 430 10.09 19.71 4.70
CA ARG A 430 9.14 20.26 3.72
C ARG A 430 7.73 20.37 4.31
N ALA A 431 7.28 19.37 5.08
CA ALA A 431 6.01 19.43 5.79
C ALA A 431 5.97 20.59 6.80
N GLN A 432 7.02 20.78 7.59
CA GLN A 432 7.12 21.90 8.54
C GLN A 432 7.07 23.27 7.84
N LEU A 433 7.83 23.45 6.75
CA LEU A 433 7.80 24.70 5.97
C LEU A 433 6.42 24.94 5.34
N ALA A 434 5.68 23.89 4.99
CA ALA A 434 4.32 24.03 4.48
C ALA A 434 3.35 24.49 5.58
N GLU A 435 3.51 24.01 6.83
CA GLU A 435 2.74 24.48 7.99
C GLU A 435 3.03 25.94 8.32
N GLU A 436 4.30 26.37 8.36
CA GLU A 436 4.68 27.78 8.59
C GLU A 436 4.06 28.71 7.53
N ARG A 437 3.96 28.24 6.27
CA ARG A 437 3.29 29.00 5.19
C ARG A 437 1.79 29.12 5.41
N ILE A 438 1.15 28.10 5.96
CA ILE A 438 -0.28 28.13 6.33
C ILE A 438 -0.50 29.15 7.43
N GLU A 439 0.30 29.11 8.50
CA GLU A 439 0.19 30.09 9.59
C GLU A 439 0.30 31.54 9.08
N GLY A 440 1.26 31.79 8.18
CA GLY A 440 1.40 33.09 7.53
C GLY A 440 0.21 33.47 6.64
N ALA A 441 -0.38 32.50 5.92
CA ALA A 441 -1.56 32.73 5.09
C ALA A 441 -2.82 32.98 5.95
N GLU A 442 -2.98 32.26 7.05
CA GLU A 442 -4.05 32.47 8.02
C GLU A 442 -3.98 33.86 8.65
N ALA A 443 -2.78 34.30 9.03
CA ALA A 443 -2.58 35.64 9.60
C ALA A 443 -2.99 36.73 8.60
N ARG A 444 -2.60 36.59 7.32
CA ARG A 444 -3.03 37.52 6.25
C ARG A 444 -4.55 37.49 6.05
N ARG A 445 -5.16 36.29 6.04
CA ARG A 445 -6.61 36.15 5.90
C ARG A 445 -7.35 36.80 7.08
N ARG A 446 -6.88 36.59 8.31
CA ARG A 446 -7.44 37.19 9.53
C ARG A 446 -7.41 38.72 9.45
N ALA A 447 -6.26 39.31 9.10
CA ALA A 447 -6.15 40.77 8.96
C ALA A 447 -7.15 41.36 7.94
N VAL A 448 -7.37 40.69 6.80
CA VAL A 448 -8.35 41.14 5.80
C VAL A 448 -9.80 40.91 6.26
N CYS A 449 -10.06 39.84 7.02
CA CYS A 449 -11.37 39.63 7.64
C CYS A 449 -11.68 40.72 8.68
N ASP A 450 -10.70 41.10 9.51
CA ASP A 450 -10.85 42.18 10.49
C ASP A 450 -11.13 43.52 9.78
N GLU A 451 -10.38 43.85 8.71
CA GLU A 451 -10.63 45.04 7.88
C GLU A 451 -12.04 45.03 7.27
N ARG A 452 -12.48 43.89 6.74
CA ARG A 452 -13.84 43.72 6.20
C ARG A 452 -14.90 43.95 7.28
N ASP A 453 -14.71 43.40 8.46
CA ASP A 453 -15.68 43.48 9.56
C ASP A 453 -15.75 44.90 10.14
N GLU A 454 -14.63 45.61 10.20
CA GLU A 454 -14.59 47.04 10.49
C GLU A 454 -15.36 47.86 9.46
N LEU A 455 -15.13 47.63 8.15
CA LEU A 455 -15.83 48.32 7.07
C LEU A 455 -17.34 48.04 7.09
N ALA A 456 -17.73 46.78 7.36
CA ALA A 456 -19.13 46.39 7.50
C ALA A 456 -19.79 47.10 8.69
N THR A 457 -19.08 47.20 9.82
CA THR A 457 -19.57 47.91 11.01
C THR A 457 -19.72 49.41 10.74
N ARG A 458 -18.76 50.02 10.05
CA ARG A 458 -18.84 51.44 9.64
C ARG A 458 -20.03 51.68 8.72
N LEU A 459 -20.22 50.86 7.69
CA LEU A 459 -21.37 50.94 6.77
C LEU A 459 -22.70 50.79 7.49
N ALA A 460 -22.82 49.83 8.42
CA ALA A 460 -24.05 49.67 9.22
C ALA A 460 -24.33 50.93 10.06
N SER A 461 -23.31 51.50 10.69
CA SER A 461 -23.45 52.72 11.49
C SER A 461 -23.80 53.96 10.66
N GLU A 462 -23.27 54.07 9.43
CA GLU A 462 -23.57 55.16 8.51
C GLU A 462 -24.97 55.02 7.92
N ALA A 463 -25.38 53.79 7.58
CA ALA A 463 -26.72 53.47 7.07
C ALA A 463 -27.81 53.78 8.10
N GLU A 464 -27.56 53.48 9.38
CA GLU A 464 -28.48 53.77 10.49
C GLU A 464 -28.31 55.19 11.07
N SER A 465 -27.43 56.02 10.53
CA SER A 465 -27.16 57.33 11.13
C SER A 465 -28.43 58.20 11.17
N ALA A 466 -28.70 58.78 12.35
CA ALA A 466 -29.82 59.72 12.52
C ALA A 466 -29.70 60.94 11.59
N SER A 467 -28.46 61.32 11.25
CA SER A 467 -28.19 62.39 10.28
C SER A 467 -28.68 62.04 8.88
N ARG A 468 -28.58 60.78 8.44
CA ARG A 468 -29.09 60.35 7.13
C ARG A 468 -30.61 60.41 7.06
N ARG A 469 -31.28 59.88 8.09
CA ARG A 469 -32.74 59.93 8.19
C ARG A 469 -33.23 61.37 8.17
N ARG A 470 -32.61 62.26 8.97
CA ARG A 470 -32.92 63.70 8.97
C ARG A 470 -32.75 64.36 7.61
N LEU A 471 -31.66 64.10 6.88
CA LEU A 471 -31.47 64.68 5.54
C LEU A 471 -32.52 64.19 4.53
N HIS A 472 -32.95 62.93 4.60
CA HIS A 472 -34.03 62.41 3.75
C HIS A 472 -35.41 62.96 4.13
N GLU A 473 -35.68 63.15 5.42
CA GLU A 473 -36.89 63.81 5.94
C GLU A 473 -36.91 65.30 5.53
N GLU A 474 -35.81 66.02 5.69
CA GLU A 474 -35.62 67.41 5.24
C GLU A 474 -35.86 67.52 3.73
N ARG A 475 -35.39 66.55 2.94
CA ARG A 475 -35.64 66.49 1.49
C ARG A 475 -37.12 66.30 1.19
N ALA A 476 -37.77 65.34 1.84
CA ALA A 476 -39.19 65.07 1.65
C ALA A 476 -40.02 66.32 1.96
N ALA A 477 -39.72 66.99 3.09
CA ALA A 477 -40.37 68.23 3.49
C ALA A 477 -40.10 69.39 2.50
N ALA A 478 -38.87 69.55 2.00
CA ALA A 478 -38.55 70.58 1.02
C ALA A 478 -39.27 70.37 -0.32
N VAL A 479 -39.35 69.13 -0.80
CA VAL A 479 -40.10 68.78 -2.01
C VAL A 479 -41.59 69.03 -1.83
N GLU A 480 -42.14 68.72 -0.66
CA GLU A 480 -43.54 69.01 -0.33
C GLU A 480 -43.81 70.52 -0.31
N ARG A 481 -42.93 71.32 0.33
CA ARG A 481 -43.01 72.79 0.33
C ARG A 481 -42.99 73.37 -1.09
N LEU A 482 -42.01 72.98 -1.91
CA LEU A 482 -41.94 73.40 -3.32
C LEU A 482 -43.18 72.95 -4.13
N GLY A 483 -43.77 71.81 -3.76
CA GLY A 483 -45.01 71.32 -4.35
C GLY A 483 -46.20 72.22 -4.04
N GLU A 484 -46.32 72.67 -2.79
CA GLU A 484 -47.36 73.61 -2.36
C GLU A 484 -47.14 75.03 -2.92
N GLU A 485 -45.91 75.53 -2.91
CA GLU A 485 -45.55 76.83 -3.52
C GLU A 485 -45.82 76.84 -5.03
N ASN A 486 -45.52 75.75 -5.74
CA ASN A 486 -45.90 75.60 -7.15
C ASN A 486 -47.42 75.63 -7.37
N LYS A 487 -48.21 75.05 -6.46
CA LYS A 487 -49.68 75.11 -6.54
C LYS A 487 -50.17 76.55 -6.30
N ALA A 488 -49.58 77.27 -5.36
CA ALA A 488 -49.90 78.68 -5.09
C ALA A 488 -49.56 79.56 -6.30
N LEU A 489 -48.35 79.46 -6.85
CA LEU A 489 -47.94 80.16 -8.07
C LEU A 489 -48.86 79.89 -9.26
N ARG A 490 -49.36 78.65 -9.41
CA ARG A 490 -50.34 78.33 -10.46
C ARG A 490 -51.67 79.07 -10.27
N ARG A 491 -52.17 79.15 -9.04
CA ARG A 491 -53.41 79.89 -8.71
C ARG A 491 -53.23 81.38 -8.96
N GLU A 492 -52.09 81.94 -8.57
CA GLU A 492 -51.77 83.35 -8.83
C GLU A 492 -51.60 83.63 -10.33
N ALA A 493 -50.97 82.74 -11.09
CA ALA A 493 -50.88 82.88 -12.54
C ALA A 493 -52.26 82.84 -13.22
N GLU A 494 -53.25 82.16 -12.64
CA GLU A 494 -54.65 82.21 -13.08
C GLU A 494 -55.33 83.54 -12.71
N ALA A 495 -55.14 84.02 -11.47
CA ALA A 495 -55.64 85.33 -11.02
C ALA A 495 -55.06 86.49 -11.85
N ALA A 496 -53.76 86.45 -12.15
CA ALA A 496 -53.04 87.40 -13.01
C ALA A 496 -53.70 87.51 -14.39
N ARG A 497 -54.10 86.37 -14.97
CA ARG A 497 -54.76 86.32 -16.28
C ARG A 497 -56.16 86.94 -16.23
N SER A 498 -56.90 86.73 -15.14
CA SER A 498 -58.20 87.37 -14.92
C SER A 498 -58.05 88.90 -14.79
N LEU A 499 -57.17 89.35 -13.89
CA LEU A 499 -56.89 90.78 -13.66
C LEU A 499 -56.42 91.50 -14.94
N LYS A 500 -55.56 90.86 -15.73
CA LYS A 500 -55.13 91.40 -17.03
C LYS A 500 -56.29 91.53 -18.02
N GLY A 501 -57.24 90.59 -18.00
CA GLY A 501 -58.47 90.67 -18.79
C GLY A 501 -59.39 91.83 -18.35
N GLU A 502 -59.54 92.03 -17.04
CA GLU A 502 -60.29 93.14 -16.47
C GLU A 502 -59.67 94.50 -16.80
N LEU A 503 -58.34 94.64 -16.67
CA LEU A 503 -57.61 95.84 -17.05
C LEU A 503 -57.77 96.15 -18.53
N ALA A 504 -57.68 95.15 -19.41
CA ALA A 504 -57.89 95.32 -20.84
C ALA A 504 -59.33 95.80 -21.15
N SER A 505 -60.32 95.26 -20.44
CA SER A 505 -61.72 95.69 -20.55
C SER A 505 -61.93 97.12 -20.05
N ALA A 506 -61.34 97.49 -18.90
CA ALA A 506 -61.38 98.85 -18.37
C ALA A 506 -60.68 99.86 -19.30
N ARG A 507 -59.54 99.49 -19.90
CA ARG A 507 -58.85 100.30 -20.93
C ARG A 507 -59.74 100.56 -22.14
N ALA A 508 -60.41 99.52 -22.63
CA ALA A 508 -61.34 99.66 -23.75
C ALA A 508 -62.55 100.56 -23.39
N ARG A 509 -63.10 100.42 -22.18
CA ARG A 509 -64.19 101.29 -21.68
C ARG A 509 -63.77 102.75 -21.58
N ALA A 510 -62.60 103.03 -21.00
CA ALA A 510 -62.06 104.38 -20.88
C ALA A 510 -61.82 105.02 -22.26
N ALA A 511 -61.20 104.30 -23.19
CA ALA A 511 -60.98 104.77 -24.56
C ALA A 511 -62.29 105.07 -25.31
N ASN A 512 -63.31 104.21 -25.15
CA ASN A 512 -64.63 104.44 -25.76
C ASN A 512 -65.33 105.66 -25.13
N ALA A 513 -65.31 105.79 -23.80
CA ALA A 513 -65.92 106.91 -23.11
C ALA A 513 -65.23 108.26 -23.42
N GLU A 514 -63.91 108.27 -23.56
CA GLU A 514 -63.16 109.45 -24.04
C GLU A 514 -63.54 109.84 -25.46
N ALA A 515 -63.69 108.87 -26.36
CA ALA A 515 -64.12 109.13 -27.73
C ALA A 515 -65.55 109.68 -27.77
N GLU A 516 -66.47 109.15 -26.95
CA GLU A 516 -67.84 109.67 -26.78
C GLU A 516 -67.84 111.10 -26.23
N ALA A 517 -67.04 111.40 -25.21
CA ALA A 517 -66.90 112.75 -24.65
C ALA A 517 -66.37 113.76 -25.67
N LYS A 518 -65.36 113.36 -26.46
CA LYS A 518 -64.81 114.18 -27.54
C LYS A 518 -65.87 114.46 -28.62
N ASN A 519 -66.58 113.43 -29.07
CA ASN A 519 -67.65 113.59 -30.07
C ASN A 519 -68.78 114.49 -29.55
N ALA A 520 -69.22 114.31 -28.31
CA ALA A 520 -70.27 115.15 -27.70
C ALA A 520 -69.83 116.62 -27.53
N LYS A 521 -68.54 116.87 -27.24
CA LYS A 521 -67.95 118.20 -27.19
C LYS A 521 -67.85 118.86 -28.57
N ASP A 522 -67.49 118.08 -29.59
CA ASP A 522 -67.47 118.53 -30.98
C ASP A 522 -68.91 118.87 -31.45
N GLU A 523 -69.92 118.06 -31.07
CA GLU A 523 -71.34 118.34 -31.31
C GLU A 523 -71.81 119.64 -30.63
N ALA A 524 -71.45 119.85 -29.35
CA ALA A 524 -71.76 121.07 -28.62
C ALA A 524 -71.08 122.30 -29.24
N SER A 525 -69.81 122.18 -29.68
CA SER A 525 -69.09 123.24 -30.39
C SER A 525 -69.75 123.59 -31.73
N ASN A 526 -70.18 122.57 -32.49
CA ASN A 526 -70.89 122.77 -33.75
C ASN A 526 -72.26 123.44 -33.52
N ALA A 527 -73.00 123.04 -32.49
CA ALA A 527 -74.26 123.68 -32.11
C ALA A 527 -74.07 125.15 -31.67
N LEU A 528 -72.99 125.45 -30.95
CA LEU A 528 -72.62 126.82 -30.57
C LEU A 528 -72.30 127.68 -31.80
N GLN A 529 -71.50 127.15 -32.72
CA GLN A 529 -71.21 127.82 -33.99
C GLN A 529 -72.46 128.04 -34.84
N ALA A 530 -73.40 127.09 -34.85
CA ALA A 530 -74.67 127.23 -35.54
C ALA A 530 -75.54 128.35 -34.92
N LEU A 531 -75.65 128.40 -33.59
CA LEU A 531 -76.35 129.47 -32.86
C LEU A 531 -75.73 130.85 -33.16
N GLU A 532 -74.40 130.97 -33.10
CA GLU A 532 -73.69 132.22 -33.40
C GLU A 532 -73.92 132.71 -34.84
N ARG A 533 -74.03 131.80 -35.82
CA ARG A 533 -74.34 132.17 -37.22
C ARG A 533 -75.74 132.76 -37.36
N VAL A 534 -76.73 132.24 -36.62
CA VAL A 534 -78.10 132.78 -36.60
C VAL A 534 -78.18 134.12 -35.88
N GLU A 535 -77.50 134.28 -34.74
CA GLU A 535 -77.43 135.56 -34.00
C GLU A 535 -76.72 136.67 -34.80
N LYS A 536 -75.66 136.31 -35.56
CA LYS A 536 -74.89 137.24 -36.42
C LYS A 536 -75.50 137.47 -37.81
N LYS A 537 -76.64 136.85 -38.14
CA LYS A 537 -77.33 136.92 -39.46
C LYS A 537 -76.43 136.54 -40.65
N THR A 538 -75.53 135.58 -40.49
CA THR A 538 -74.68 135.08 -41.59
C THR A 538 -75.35 133.90 -42.29
N PRO A 539 -75.57 133.93 -43.63
CA PRO A 539 -76.15 132.80 -44.36
C PRO A 539 -75.13 131.66 -44.57
N PRO A 540 -75.53 130.36 -44.53
CA PRO A 540 -76.88 129.84 -44.32
C PRO A 540 -77.20 129.69 -42.82
N ALA A 541 -78.32 130.27 -42.39
CA ALA A 541 -78.86 130.18 -41.04
C ALA A 541 -80.18 129.40 -41.12
N GLU A 542 -80.20 128.15 -40.64
CA GLU A 542 -81.37 127.27 -40.63
C GLU A 542 -81.83 127.02 -39.17
N GLY A 543 -83.13 127.18 -38.90
CA GLY A 543 -83.74 127.03 -37.57
C GLY A 543 -83.99 128.35 -36.81
N SER A 544 -84.87 128.33 -35.81
CA SER A 544 -85.11 129.50 -34.93
C SER A 544 -84.03 129.60 -33.85
N ALA A 545 -83.68 130.84 -33.44
CA ALA A 545 -82.66 131.06 -32.41
C ALA A 545 -83.00 130.36 -31.07
N GLU A 546 -84.29 130.26 -30.73
CA GLU A 546 -84.75 129.56 -29.52
C GLU A 546 -84.59 128.03 -29.61
N GLU A 547 -84.75 127.46 -30.81
CA GLU A 547 -84.61 126.02 -31.06
C GLU A 547 -83.14 125.59 -31.09
N LEU A 548 -82.26 126.38 -31.73
CA LEU A 548 -80.81 126.17 -31.69
C LEU A 548 -80.25 126.32 -30.27
N LYS A 549 -80.79 127.23 -29.46
CA LYS A 549 -80.41 127.38 -28.05
C LYS A 549 -80.77 126.15 -27.23
N ARG A 550 -81.98 125.59 -27.43
CA ARG A 550 -82.37 124.31 -26.80
C ARG A 550 -81.49 123.14 -27.26
N LEU A 551 -81.12 123.09 -28.54
CA LEU A 551 -80.21 122.07 -29.08
C LEU A 551 -78.79 122.21 -28.51
N LEU A 552 -78.30 123.43 -28.33
CA LEU A 552 -77.03 123.72 -27.67
C LEU A 552 -77.06 123.33 -26.19
N ASP A 553 -78.11 123.68 -25.46
CA ASP A 553 -78.28 123.30 -24.05
C ASP A 553 -78.35 121.76 -23.90
N ALA A 554 -79.04 121.09 -24.82
CA ALA A 554 -79.09 119.62 -24.88
C ALA A 554 -77.74 118.99 -25.27
N ALA A 555 -76.97 119.60 -26.17
CA ALA A 555 -75.64 119.15 -26.58
C ALA A 555 -74.60 119.39 -25.48
N ASN A 556 -74.66 120.52 -24.77
CA ASN A 556 -73.83 120.82 -23.60
C ASN A 556 -74.13 119.83 -22.45
N ALA A 557 -75.41 119.57 -22.16
CA ALA A 557 -75.77 118.56 -21.15
C ALA A 557 -75.30 117.14 -21.54
N ARG A 558 -75.30 116.80 -22.83
CA ARG A 558 -74.73 115.55 -23.34
C ARG A 558 -73.20 115.51 -23.22
N ALA A 559 -72.52 116.61 -23.52
CA ALA A 559 -71.07 116.73 -23.39
C ALA A 559 -70.63 116.64 -21.92
N GLU A 560 -71.30 117.34 -21.01
CA GLU A 560 -71.05 117.25 -19.56
C GLU A 560 -71.28 115.83 -19.03
N LEU A 561 -72.35 115.15 -19.48
CA LEU A 561 -72.63 113.76 -19.10
C LEU A 561 -71.57 112.79 -19.68
N ALA A 562 -71.13 112.99 -20.92
CA ALA A 562 -70.12 112.15 -21.55
C ALA A 562 -68.73 112.38 -20.94
N GLU A 563 -68.38 113.62 -20.60
CA GLU A 563 -67.13 113.98 -19.90
C GLU A 563 -67.12 113.41 -18.47
N ALA A 564 -68.24 113.47 -17.75
CA ALA A 564 -68.39 112.80 -16.46
C ALA A 564 -68.25 111.26 -16.57
N LYS A 565 -68.78 110.65 -17.64
CA LYS A 565 -68.59 109.22 -17.94
C LYS A 565 -67.14 108.86 -18.27
N ALA A 566 -66.44 109.69 -19.04
CA ALA A 566 -65.03 109.51 -19.38
C ALA A 566 -64.14 109.60 -18.13
N LEU A 567 -64.37 110.60 -17.28
CA LEU A 567 -63.67 110.74 -15.99
C LEU A 567 -63.92 109.53 -15.07
N ALA A 568 -65.16 109.03 -15.00
CA ALA A 568 -65.48 107.84 -14.23
C ALA A 568 -64.78 106.59 -14.78
N ALA A 569 -64.73 106.41 -16.10
CA ALA A 569 -64.05 105.29 -16.74
C ALA A 569 -62.51 105.37 -16.63
N GLN A 570 -61.93 106.58 -16.66
CA GLN A 570 -60.51 106.81 -16.37
C GLN A 570 -60.16 106.50 -14.91
N ALA A 571 -61.01 106.91 -13.96
CA ALA A 571 -60.83 106.59 -12.55
C ALA A 571 -60.92 105.07 -12.30
N GLU A 572 -61.85 104.38 -12.96
CA GLU A 572 -61.95 102.91 -12.92
C GLU A 572 -60.70 102.24 -13.52
N LEU A 573 -60.19 102.75 -14.65
CA LEU A 573 -58.95 102.28 -15.26
C LEU A 573 -57.75 102.49 -14.34
N ALA A 574 -57.62 103.66 -13.71
CA ALA A 574 -56.53 103.97 -12.78
C ALA A 574 -56.56 103.04 -11.55
N ALA A 575 -57.75 102.82 -10.97
CA ALA A 575 -57.94 101.87 -9.88
C ALA A 575 -57.55 100.44 -10.29
N LYS A 576 -57.96 100.01 -11.50
CA LYS A 576 -57.58 98.70 -12.05
C LYS A 576 -56.09 98.59 -12.39
N SER A 577 -55.42 99.66 -12.81
CA SER A 577 -53.98 99.63 -13.05
C SER A 577 -53.19 99.53 -11.75
N GLU A 578 -53.60 100.27 -10.70
CA GLU A 578 -52.97 100.17 -9.38
C GLU A 578 -53.17 98.77 -8.78
N GLU A 579 -54.36 98.17 -8.93
CA GLU A 579 -54.63 96.79 -8.52
C GLU A 579 -53.71 95.79 -9.26
N THR A 580 -53.50 95.98 -10.57
CA THR A 580 -52.56 95.11 -11.32
C THR A 580 -51.10 95.32 -10.95
N ASP A 581 -50.67 96.54 -10.66
CA ASP A 581 -49.29 96.84 -10.28
C ASP A 581 -48.99 96.28 -8.87
N ALA A 582 -49.94 96.41 -7.94
CA ALA A 582 -49.85 95.78 -6.62
C ALA A 582 -49.77 94.25 -6.73
N PHE A 583 -50.59 93.64 -7.60
CA PHE A 583 -50.56 92.20 -7.85
C PHE A 583 -49.22 91.75 -8.47
N VAL A 584 -48.64 92.52 -9.40
CA VAL A 584 -47.31 92.23 -9.96
C VAL A 584 -46.23 92.22 -8.87
N ALA A 585 -46.26 93.20 -7.95
CA ALA A 585 -45.33 93.24 -6.83
C ALA A 585 -45.46 92.01 -5.89
N GLU A 586 -46.68 91.53 -5.65
CA GLU A 586 -46.91 90.29 -4.89
C GLU A 586 -46.34 89.07 -5.63
N VAL A 587 -46.55 88.95 -6.95
CA VAL A 587 -45.98 87.86 -7.76
C VAL A 587 -44.46 87.89 -7.77
N GLU A 588 -43.83 89.06 -7.85
CA GLU A 588 -42.37 89.22 -7.77
C GLU A 588 -41.83 88.79 -6.39
N ALA A 589 -42.53 89.14 -5.30
CA ALA A 589 -42.16 88.72 -3.95
C ALA A 589 -42.27 87.20 -3.78
N ILE A 590 -43.31 86.57 -4.33
CA ILE A 590 -43.50 85.12 -4.28
C ILE A 590 -42.49 84.41 -5.19
N GLY A 591 -42.16 84.99 -6.34
CA GLY A 591 -41.08 84.53 -7.22
C GLY A 591 -39.72 84.50 -6.51
N ALA A 592 -39.38 85.56 -5.77
CA ALA A 592 -38.14 85.61 -4.99
C ALA A 592 -38.11 84.56 -3.87
N ALA A 593 -39.22 84.37 -3.14
CA ALA A 593 -39.31 83.35 -2.10
C ALA A 593 -39.19 81.92 -2.67
N TYR A 594 -39.77 81.70 -3.86
CA TYR A 594 -39.67 80.43 -4.57
C TYR A 594 -38.25 80.14 -5.06
N GLU A 595 -37.53 81.13 -5.60
CA GLU A 595 -36.13 80.99 -5.99
C GLU A 595 -35.23 80.66 -4.79
N GLU A 596 -35.48 81.25 -3.62
CA GLU A 596 -34.78 80.93 -2.37
C GLU A 596 -35.04 79.48 -1.93
N SER A 597 -36.32 79.06 -1.92
CA SER A 597 -36.75 77.69 -1.62
C SER A 597 -36.15 76.66 -2.58
N GLN A 598 -36.05 76.99 -3.87
CA GLN A 598 -35.36 76.16 -4.87
C GLN A 598 -33.86 76.07 -4.61
N SER A 599 -33.19 77.18 -4.29
CA SER A 599 -31.76 77.21 -3.97
C SER A 599 -31.43 76.38 -2.72
N GLU A 600 -32.25 76.48 -1.67
CA GLU A 600 -32.12 75.66 -0.46
C GLU A 600 -32.27 74.17 -0.78
N THR A 601 -33.28 73.81 -1.59
CA THR A 601 -33.51 72.43 -2.03
C THR A 601 -32.34 71.89 -2.87
N ALA A 602 -31.78 72.71 -3.76
CA ALA A 602 -30.62 72.34 -4.58
C ALA A 602 -29.38 72.04 -3.71
N ARG A 603 -29.12 72.87 -2.69
CA ARG A 603 -28.03 72.63 -1.73
C ARG A 603 -28.22 71.35 -0.92
N LEU A 604 -29.45 71.07 -0.48
CA LEU A 604 -29.77 69.84 0.23
C LEU A 604 -29.54 68.60 -0.65
N MET A 605 -29.97 68.66 -1.92
CA MET A 605 -29.74 67.59 -2.89
C MET A 605 -28.26 67.35 -3.15
N GLN A 606 -27.46 68.41 -3.27
CA GLN A 606 -26.00 68.29 -3.42
C GLN A 606 -25.37 67.54 -2.23
N ARG A 607 -25.73 67.92 -0.99
CA ARG A 607 -25.23 67.25 0.23
C ARG A 607 -25.61 65.77 0.28
N LEU A 608 -26.82 65.42 -0.19
CA LEU A 608 -27.24 64.03 -0.30
C LEU A 608 -26.42 63.27 -1.35
N THR A 609 -26.21 63.85 -2.54
CA THR A 609 -25.41 63.21 -3.59
C THR A 609 -23.94 63.00 -3.18
N GLU A 610 -23.34 63.97 -2.48
CA GLU A 610 -21.97 63.84 -1.98
C GLU A 610 -21.87 62.70 -0.94
N ARG A 611 -22.84 62.64 -0.02
CA ARG A 611 -22.89 61.56 0.98
C ARG A 611 -23.15 60.19 0.34
N ASP A 612 -24.11 60.09 -0.57
CA ASP A 612 -24.43 58.85 -1.28
C ASP A 612 -23.22 58.39 -2.13
N GLY A 613 -22.42 59.32 -2.66
CA GLY A 613 -21.14 59.02 -3.30
C GLY A 613 -20.09 58.45 -2.34
N THR A 614 -19.98 58.98 -1.13
CA THR A 614 -19.08 58.41 -0.10
C THR A 614 -19.53 57.02 0.37
N GLU A 615 -20.84 56.81 0.51
CA GLU A 615 -21.43 55.52 0.86
C GLU A 615 -21.21 54.48 -0.24
N ALA A 616 -21.42 54.84 -1.51
CA ALA A 616 -21.14 53.96 -2.64
C ALA A 616 -19.67 53.52 -2.68
N LYS A 617 -18.73 54.44 -2.38
CA LYS A 617 -17.31 54.11 -2.27
C LYS A 617 -17.02 53.17 -1.11
N ALA A 618 -17.62 53.40 0.06
CA ALA A 618 -17.47 52.53 1.23
C ALA A 618 -18.05 51.11 0.95
N ILE A 619 -19.18 51.01 0.25
CA ILE A 619 -19.76 49.74 -0.20
C ILE A 619 -18.80 49.02 -1.16
N GLN A 620 -18.22 49.75 -2.12
CA GLN A 620 -17.24 49.19 -3.04
C GLN A 620 -15.99 48.69 -2.32
N ASP A 621 -15.47 49.44 -1.34
CA ASP A 621 -14.32 49.05 -0.54
C ASP A 621 -14.63 47.81 0.33
N ALA A 622 -15.82 47.73 0.93
CA ALA A 622 -16.27 46.53 1.65
C ALA A 622 -16.41 45.31 0.73
N ALA A 623 -16.94 45.48 -0.48
CA ALA A 623 -17.02 44.42 -1.48
C ALA A 623 -15.61 43.96 -1.92
N ASN A 624 -14.67 44.89 -2.09
CA ASN A 624 -13.27 44.59 -2.41
C ASN A 624 -12.59 43.82 -1.28
N ALA A 625 -12.77 44.24 -0.02
CA ALA A 625 -12.25 43.55 1.15
C ALA A 625 -12.84 42.13 1.26
N ASN A 626 -14.15 41.96 1.02
CA ASN A 626 -14.79 40.65 1.02
C ASN A 626 -14.25 39.73 -0.10
N ASN A 627 -14.05 40.26 -1.31
CA ASN A 627 -13.45 39.50 -2.41
C ASN A 627 -12.01 39.09 -2.12
N ARG A 628 -11.22 39.96 -1.48
CA ARG A 628 -9.86 39.63 -1.01
C ARG A 628 -9.88 38.55 0.06
N ALA A 629 -10.77 38.66 1.05
CA ALA A 629 -10.93 37.65 2.09
C ALA A 629 -11.28 36.28 1.49
N ARG A 630 -12.17 36.24 0.49
CA ARG A 630 -12.53 34.99 -0.22
C ARG A 630 -11.34 34.40 -0.97
N ARG A 631 -10.61 35.20 -1.74
CA ARG A 631 -9.41 34.76 -2.47
C ARG A 631 -8.34 34.19 -1.53
N LEU A 632 -8.06 34.88 -0.42
CA LEU A 632 -7.12 34.38 0.59
C LEU A 632 -7.64 33.11 1.28
N GLY A 633 -8.95 32.94 1.42
CA GLY A 633 -9.58 31.71 1.88
C GLY A 633 -9.34 30.53 0.92
N ASP A 634 -9.55 30.75 -0.38
CA ASP A 634 -9.31 29.75 -1.42
C ASP A 634 -7.81 29.38 -1.49
N GLU A 635 -6.91 30.36 -1.41
CA GLU A 635 -5.45 30.15 -1.34
C GLU A 635 -5.03 29.36 -0.08
N LEU A 636 -5.62 29.68 1.08
CA LEU A 636 -5.38 28.97 2.32
C LEU A 636 -5.83 27.52 2.23
N ALA A 637 -7.03 27.25 1.70
CA ALA A 637 -7.52 25.89 1.50
C ALA A 637 -6.60 25.07 0.58
N GLY A 638 -6.09 25.69 -0.49
CA GLY A 638 -5.08 25.08 -1.36
C GLY A 638 -3.77 24.79 -0.65
N ALA A 639 -3.28 25.74 0.17
CA ALA A 639 -2.07 25.57 0.97
C ALA A 639 -2.23 24.46 2.03
N GLU A 640 -3.39 24.38 2.70
CA GLU A 640 -3.75 23.31 3.63
C GLU A 640 -3.75 21.94 2.96
N ALA A 641 -4.34 21.82 1.77
CA ALA A 641 -4.32 20.57 1.01
C ALA A 641 -2.88 20.15 0.66
N ALA A 642 -2.05 21.10 0.22
CA ALA A 642 -0.65 20.85 -0.08
C ALA A 642 0.16 20.43 1.16
N ALA A 643 -0.05 21.08 2.31
CA ALA A 643 0.62 20.68 3.55
C ALA A 643 0.16 19.31 4.05
N ARG A 644 -1.13 18.97 3.95
CA ARG A 644 -1.63 17.62 4.26
C ARG A 644 -0.97 16.57 3.37
N HIS A 645 -0.77 16.87 2.09
CA HIS A 645 -0.03 15.99 1.19
C HIS A 645 1.44 15.82 1.64
N GLU A 646 2.15 16.92 1.92
CA GLU A 646 3.54 16.88 2.39
C GLU A 646 3.68 16.13 3.74
N GLN A 647 2.76 16.35 4.69
CA GLN A 647 2.67 15.59 5.94
C GLN A 647 2.45 14.09 5.67
N GLY A 648 1.55 13.74 4.74
CA GLY A 648 1.31 12.37 4.33
C GLY A 648 2.57 11.71 3.77
N VAL A 649 3.31 12.41 2.91
CA VAL A 649 4.59 11.95 2.35
C VAL A 649 5.65 11.79 3.44
N ALA A 650 5.76 12.76 4.35
CA ALA A 650 6.70 12.70 5.48
C ALA A 650 6.41 11.53 6.43
N ARG A 651 5.13 11.32 6.78
CA ARG A 651 4.69 10.17 7.60
C ARG A 651 4.98 8.85 6.90
N ALA A 652 4.68 8.74 5.61
CA ALA A 652 4.98 7.54 4.84
C ALA A 652 6.49 7.28 4.74
N ALA A 653 7.32 8.33 4.63
CA ALA A 653 8.77 8.20 4.63
C ALA A 653 9.30 7.74 6.00
N ALA A 654 8.80 8.32 7.09
CA ALA A 654 9.14 7.91 8.45
C ALA A 654 8.73 6.45 8.73
N GLN A 655 7.53 6.04 8.29
CA GLN A 655 7.08 4.66 8.42
C GLN A 655 7.98 3.69 7.67
N ARG A 656 8.42 4.03 6.43
CA ARG A 656 9.36 3.19 5.68
C ARG A 656 10.69 3.01 6.40
N CYS A 657 11.23 4.07 7.04
CA CYS A 657 12.43 3.95 7.85
C CYS A 657 12.20 3.01 9.05
N ALA A 658 11.09 3.19 9.77
CA ALA A 658 10.75 2.34 10.91
C ALA A 658 10.56 0.86 10.51
N ASP A 659 9.87 0.59 9.39
CA ASP A 659 9.68 -0.77 8.87
C ASP A 659 11.01 -1.40 8.44
N ALA A 660 11.90 -0.63 7.81
CA ALA A 660 13.23 -1.10 7.40
C ALA A 660 14.12 -1.42 8.60
N GLU A 661 14.05 -0.63 9.67
CA GLU A 661 14.74 -0.90 10.93
C GLU A 661 14.19 -2.16 11.62
N ALA A 662 12.87 -2.31 11.68
CA ALA A 662 12.23 -3.49 12.26
C ALA A 662 12.62 -4.77 11.51
N ALA A 663 12.58 -4.75 10.18
CA ALA A 663 13.00 -5.88 9.34
C ALA A 663 14.48 -6.25 9.57
N ARG A 664 15.36 -5.26 9.74
CA ARG A 664 16.79 -5.51 10.06
C ARG A 664 16.98 -6.06 11.46
N ALA A 665 16.23 -5.57 12.44
CA ALA A 665 16.27 -6.11 13.81
C ALA A 665 15.83 -7.58 13.83
N GLU A 666 14.81 -7.93 13.05
CA GLU A 666 14.36 -9.32 12.87
C GLU A 666 15.43 -10.19 12.20
N GLN A 667 16.00 -9.74 11.07
CA GLN A 667 17.10 -10.44 10.39
C GLN A 667 18.32 -10.65 11.30
N SER A 668 18.67 -9.65 12.11
CA SER A 668 19.75 -9.75 13.10
C SER A 668 19.44 -10.82 14.16
N ALA A 669 18.20 -10.86 14.65
CA ALA A 669 17.76 -11.86 15.63
C ALA A 669 17.73 -13.28 15.04
N GLU A 670 17.28 -13.44 13.79
CA GLU A 670 17.31 -14.73 13.07
C GLU A 670 18.73 -15.23 12.86
N LEU A 671 19.63 -14.35 12.42
CA LEU A 671 21.04 -14.70 12.21
C LEU A 671 21.71 -15.11 13.53
N GLN A 672 21.34 -14.47 14.65
CA GLN A 672 21.83 -14.87 15.97
C GLN A 672 21.31 -16.25 16.39
N ARG A 673 20.02 -16.54 16.17
CA ARG A 673 19.45 -17.88 16.42
C ARG A 673 20.12 -18.95 15.56
N ALA A 674 20.36 -18.67 14.28
CA ALA A 674 21.05 -19.59 13.38
C ALA A 674 22.50 -19.88 13.82
N LYS A 675 23.22 -18.86 14.33
CA LYS A 675 24.54 -19.05 14.94
C LYS A 675 24.48 -19.96 16.16
N GLU A 676 23.55 -19.72 17.09
CA GLU A 676 23.36 -20.55 18.29
C GLU A 676 22.97 -22.00 17.94
N GLU A 677 22.15 -22.19 16.91
CA GLU A 677 21.80 -23.53 16.43
C GLU A 677 23.01 -24.22 15.79
N SER A 678 23.78 -23.52 14.97
CA SER A 678 25.01 -24.06 14.37
C SER A 678 26.03 -24.46 15.44
N THR A 679 26.20 -23.68 16.51
CA THR A 679 27.09 -24.05 17.62
C THR A 679 26.57 -25.27 18.36
N ARG A 680 25.26 -25.37 18.63
CA ARG A 680 24.66 -26.56 19.25
C ARG A 680 24.82 -27.82 18.41
N LEU A 681 24.65 -27.72 17.10
CA LEU A 681 24.84 -28.85 16.19
C LEU A 681 26.30 -29.29 16.13
N ALA A 682 27.25 -28.34 16.14
CA ALA A 682 28.68 -28.64 16.20
C ALA A 682 29.04 -29.39 17.49
N GLU A 683 28.57 -28.93 18.65
CA GLU A 683 28.75 -29.60 19.94
C GLU A 683 28.18 -31.02 19.93
N ARG A 684 26.98 -31.20 19.38
CA ARG A 684 26.33 -32.52 19.24
C ARG A 684 27.11 -33.44 18.32
N LEU A 685 27.64 -32.93 17.20
CA LEU A 685 28.45 -33.71 16.27
C LEU A 685 29.78 -34.13 16.90
N GLU A 686 30.41 -33.26 17.68
CA GLU A 686 31.60 -33.60 18.45
C GLU A 686 31.33 -34.72 19.47
N GLU A 687 30.21 -34.64 20.18
CA GLU A 687 29.79 -35.69 21.12
C GLU A 687 29.53 -37.03 20.41
N GLN A 688 28.81 -37.00 19.28
CA GLN A 688 28.61 -38.19 18.43
C GLN A 688 29.94 -38.75 17.92
N THR A 689 30.88 -37.89 17.55
CA THR A 689 32.21 -38.32 17.09
C THR A 689 32.99 -38.96 18.24
N ARG A 690 32.92 -38.41 19.45
CA ARG A 690 33.56 -38.99 20.65
C ARG A 690 32.98 -40.36 20.99
N THR A 691 31.65 -40.49 20.97
CA THR A 691 30.97 -41.77 21.22
C THR A 691 31.30 -42.81 20.15
N MET A 692 31.31 -42.43 18.87
CA MET A 692 31.73 -43.33 17.78
C MET A 692 33.18 -43.80 17.93
N ARG A 693 34.11 -42.91 18.30
CA ARG A 693 35.51 -43.29 18.58
C ARG A 693 35.61 -44.27 19.75
N ALA A 694 34.86 -44.05 20.83
CA ALA A 694 34.84 -44.96 21.97
C ALA A 694 34.26 -46.34 21.61
N LEU A 695 33.17 -46.39 20.84
CA LEU A 695 32.60 -47.64 20.34
C LEU A 695 33.54 -48.37 19.39
N GLN A 696 34.25 -47.64 18.52
CA GLN A 696 35.24 -48.24 17.62
C GLN A 696 36.41 -48.84 18.41
N ALA A 697 36.90 -48.15 19.43
CA ALA A 697 37.95 -48.67 20.33
C ALA A 697 37.48 -49.90 21.14
N ALA A 698 36.24 -49.88 21.63
CA ALA A 698 35.65 -51.04 22.30
C ALA A 698 35.49 -52.23 21.33
N SER A 699 35.04 -51.98 20.09
CA SER A 699 34.90 -53.01 19.07
C SER A 699 36.25 -53.61 18.66
N SER A 700 37.31 -52.80 18.52
CA SER A 700 38.66 -53.34 18.27
C SER A 700 39.15 -54.16 19.45
N GLY A 701 38.94 -53.69 20.69
CA GLY A 701 39.28 -54.47 21.89
C GLY A 701 38.51 -55.80 21.99
N HIS A 702 37.23 -55.82 21.63
CA HIS A 702 36.45 -57.06 21.57
C HIS A 702 36.93 -58.01 20.45
N ARG A 703 37.38 -57.49 19.31
CA ARG A 703 37.99 -58.31 18.24
C ARG A 703 39.29 -58.95 18.70
N GLU A 704 40.20 -58.18 19.30
CA GLU A 704 41.45 -58.69 19.85
C GLU A 704 41.18 -59.77 20.91
N ALA A 705 40.24 -59.52 21.83
CA ALA A 705 39.84 -60.51 22.84
C ALA A 705 39.24 -61.79 22.22
N ALA A 706 38.46 -61.68 21.15
CA ALA A 706 37.89 -62.82 20.43
C ALA A 706 38.97 -63.62 19.69
N GLU A 707 39.94 -62.95 19.06
CA GLU A 707 41.10 -63.61 18.44
C GLU A 707 41.94 -64.36 19.47
N ASP A 708 42.21 -63.75 20.63
CA ASP A 708 42.94 -64.39 21.72
C ASP A 708 42.17 -65.56 22.33
N ALA A 709 40.84 -65.43 22.48
CA ALA A 709 39.99 -66.54 22.89
C ALA A 709 40.00 -67.68 21.86
N SER A 710 39.97 -67.36 20.57
CA SER A 710 40.07 -68.34 19.48
C SER A 710 41.41 -69.08 19.52
N LYS A 711 42.54 -68.35 19.64
CA LYS A 711 43.88 -68.97 19.77
C LYS A 711 43.96 -69.90 20.97
N LYS A 712 43.39 -69.50 22.12
CA LYS A 712 43.32 -70.35 23.32
C LYS A 712 42.44 -71.58 23.09
N ALA A 713 41.31 -71.45 22.42
CA ALA A 713 40.44 -72.57 22.07
C ALA A 713 41.16 -73.56 21.13
N ASP A 714 41.89 -73.06 20.13
CA ASP A 714 42.69 -73.88 19.22
C ASP A 714 43.82 -74.60 19.95
N GLU A 715 44.51 -73.92 20.88
CA GLU A 715 45.56 -74.52 21.71
C GLU A 715 44.99 -75.62 22.61
N LEU A 716 43.85 -75.36 23.27
CA LEU A 716 43.15 -76.36 24.08
C LEU A 716 42.68 -77.54 23.24
N SER A 717 42.18 -77.30 22.02
CA SER A 717 41.77 -78.36 21.09
C SER A 717 42.96 -79.20 20.61
N ARG A 718 44.13 -78.59 20.39
CA ARG A 718 45.37 -79.32 20.06
C ARG A 718 45.85 -80.17 21.24
N ARG A 719 45.79 -79.61 22.46
CA ARG A 719 46.15 -80.35 23.68
C ARG A 719 45.20 -81.52 23.91
N SER A 720 43.89 -81.31 23.80
CA SER A 720 42.90 -82.38 23.97
C SER A 720 43.05 -83.48 22.90
N ALA A 721 43.33 -83.12 21.65
CA ALA A 721 43.63 -84.09 20.60
C ALA A 721 44.91 -84.89 20.89
N GLY A 722 45.98 -84.21 21.34
CA GLY A 722 47.23 -84.87 21.73
C GLY A 722 47.08 -85.77 22.97
N ASP A 723 46.26 -85.37 23.93
CA ASP A 723 45.95 -86.19 25.10
C ASP A 723 45.06 -87.39 24.72
N ALA A 724 44.09 -87.22 23.82
CA ALA A 724 43.31 -88.32 23.27
C ALA A 724 44.18 -89.34 22.53
N GLU A 725 45.20 -88.89 21.79
CA GLU A 725 46.17 -89.78 21.15
C GLU A 725 47.01 -90.57 22.17
N LYS A 726 47.48 -89.90 23.24
CA LYS A 726 48.20 -90.57 24.34
C LYS A 726 47.31 -91.60 25.05
N VAL A 727 46.05 -91.25 25.32
CA VAL A 727 45.08 -92.17 25.92
C VAL A 727 44.87 -93.37 25.02
N ALA A 728 44.61 -93.17 23.73
CA ALA A 728 44.47 -94.27 22.77
C ALA A 728 45.73 -95.14 22.67
N ALA A 729 46.92 -94.54 22.74
CA ALA A 729 48.19 -95.28 22.76
C ALA A 729 48.37 -96.09 24.06
N ALA A 730 47.95 -95.53 25.20
CA ALA A 730 47.94 -96.22 26.48
C ALA A 730 46.94 -97.38 26.48
N GLU A 731 45.73 -97.19 25.98
CA GLU A 731 44.72 -98.24 25.81
C GLU A 731 45.22 -99.38 24.93
N ARG A 732 45.88 -99.08 23.80
CA ARG A 732 46.53 -100.11 22.96
C ARG A 732 47.61 -100.89 23.70
N LYS A 733 48.41 -100.21 24.53
CA LYS A 733 49.42 -100.89 25.37
C LYS A 733 48.77 -101.77 26.43
N VAL A 734 47.71 -101.30 27.08
CA VAL A 734 46.94 -102.09 28.04
C VAL A 734 46.38 -103.34 27.34
N ALA A 735 45.73 -103.19 26.19
CA ALA A 735 45.22 -104.32 25.42
C ALA A 735 46.33 -105.33 25.02
N ALA A 736 47.50 -104.85 24.58
CA ALA A 736 48.63 -105.71 24.25
C ALA A 736 49.19 -106.45 25.49
N LEU A 737 49.26 -105.78 26.65
CA LEU A 737 49.66 -106.40 27.91
C LEU A 737 48.62 -107.41 28.40
N GLU A 738 47.33 -107.12 28.25
CA GLU A 738 46.24 -108.07 28.55
C GLU A 738 46.33 -109.32 27.66
N GLU A 739 46.64 -109.17 26.38
CA GLU A 739 46.88 -110.29 25.47
C GLU A 739 48.11 -111.11 25.88
N GLN A 740 49.21 -110.46 26.29
CA GLN A 740 50.39 -111.14 26.83
C GLN A 740 50.05 -111.92 28.11
N VAL A 741 49.28 -111.34 29.03
CA VAL A 741 48.82 -112.02 30.25
C VAL A 741 47.92 -113.21 29.90
N ALA A 742 47.00 -113.06 28.95
CA ALA A 742 46.17 -114.16 28.46
C ALA A 742 47.02 -115.27 27.81
N GLY A 743 48.05 -114.90 27.04
CA GLY A 743 49.02 -115.82 26.45
C GLY A 743 49.84 -116.57 27.51
N LEU A 744 50.30 -115.89 28.55
CA LEU A 744 51.02 -116.49 29.68
C LEU A 744 50.11 -117.43 30.48
N LYS A 745 48.84 -117.07 30.70
CA LYS A 745 47.84 -117.97 31.32
C LYS A 745 47.63 -119.24 30.51
N ARG A 746 47.46 -119.15 29.18
CA ARG A 746 47.38 -120.33 28.28
C ARG A 746 48.63 -121.20 28.30
N ARG A 747 49.83 -120.60 28.45
CA ARG A 747 51.09 -121.34 28.63
C ARG A 747 51.17 -122.02 30.00
N GLY A 748 50.70 -121.36 31.06
CA GLY A 748 50.54 -121.94 32.39
C GLY A 748 49.61 -123.16 32.38
N GLU A 749 48.44 -123.06 31.74
CA GLU A 749 47.53 -124.21 31.57
C GLU A 749 48.13 -125.36 30.74
N LYS A 750 48.92 -125.05 29.71
CA LYS A 750 49.62 -126.08 28.91
C LYS A 750 50.73 -126.79 29.69
N LEU A 751 51.44 -126.08 30.57
CA LEU A 751 52.42 -126.68 31.49
C LEU A 751 51.72 -127.56 32.54
N LEU A 752 50.54 -127.14 33.03
CA LEU A 752 49.74 -127.96 33.96
C LEU A 752 49.22 -129.27 33.34
N LYS A 753 49.00 -129.30 32.02
CA LYS A 753 48.54 -130.49 31.27
C LYS A 753 49.66 -131.44 30.82
N ARG A 754 50.94 -131.14 31.08
CA ARG A 754 52.08 -131.90 30.53
C ARG A 754 53.11 -132.33 31.59
N GLY A 755 52.66 -133.18 32.51
CA GLY A 755 53.45 -134.23 33.18
C GLY A 755 54.00 -133.87 34.57
N GLY A 756 53.85 -134.68 35.62
CA GLY A 756 53.45 -136.10 35.71
C GLY A 756 52.27 -136.36 36.66
N GLY A 757 51.35 -137.23 36.24
CA GLY A 757 50.17 -137.66 36.98
C GLY A 757 50.30 -139.10 37.48
N ALA A 758 49.66 -139.39 38.60
CA ALA A 758 49.79 -140.58 39.45
C ALA A 758 49.50 -141.99 38.84
N ASP A 759 49.35 -142.11 37.52
CA ASP A 759 49.10 -143.41 36.86
C ASP A 759 50.41 -144.12 36.49
N GLU A 760 51.46 -143.38 36.12
CA GLU A 760 52.76 -143.95 35.75
C GLU A 760 53.46 -144.58 36.98
N TYR A 761 53.29 -143.99 38.17
CA TYR A 761 53.77 -144.57 39.43
C TYR A 761 52.95 -145.77 39.92
N ARG A 762 51.68 -145.89 39.51
CA ARG A 762 50.82 -147.02 39.91
C ARG A 762 51.22 -148.31 39.20
N GLU A 763 51.57 -148.22 37.91
CA GLU A 763 52.05 -149.37 37.13
C GLU A 763 53.39 -149.90 37.64
N GLU A 764 54.32 -149.02 38.04
CA GLU A 764 55.59 -149.40 38.66
C GLU A 764 55.39 -150.09 40.04
N ILE A 765 54.47 -149.57 40.87
CA ILE A 765 54.15 -150.17 42.17
C ILE A 765 53.55 -151.58 42.00
N ASP A 766 52.68 -151.79 41.01
CA ASP A 766 52.06 -153.09 40.77
C ASP A 766 53.05 -154.12 40.20
N ALA A 767 54.03 -153.69 39.42
CA ALA A 767 55.14 -154.54 38.97
C ALA A 767 55.99 -155.05 40.15
N TYR A 768 56.34 -154.19 41.11
CA TYR A 768 57.10 -154.60 42.30
C TYR A 768 56.28 -155.52 43.23
N LYS A 769 54.99 -155.26 43.41
CA LYS A 769 54.10 -156.13 44.20
C LYS A 769 53.97 -157.54 43.60
N SER A 770 54.09 -157.68 42.28
CA SER A 770 54.06 -159.00 41.62
C SER A 770 55.25 -159.88 41.94
N MET A 771 56.45 -159.31 42.09
CA MET A 771 57.67 -160.09 42.39
C MET A 771 57.67 -160.73 43.79
N LEU A 772 56.90 -160.16 44.71
CA LEU A 772 56.82 -160.60 46.11
C LEU A 772 55.77 -161.71 46.37
N ARG A 773 54.92 -162.04 45.38
CA ARG A 773 53.92 -163.10 45.51
C ARG A 773 54.52 -164.50 45.33
N CYS A 774 53.98 -165.48 46.05
CA CYS A 774 54.38 -166.88 46.02
C CYS A 774 54.09 -167.47 44.63
N SER A 775 55.09 -168.03 43.97
CA SER A 775 54.93 -168.57 42.61
C SER A 775 54.08 -169.84 42.50
N VAL A 776 53.63 -170.42 43.63
CA VAL A 776 52.74 -171.59 43.64
C VAL A 776 51.27 -171.18 43.60
N CYS A 777 50.86 -170.17 44.36
CA CYS A 777 49.48 -169.70 44.38
C CYS A 777 49.27 -168.35 43.68
N ASN A 778 50.35 -167.61 43.38
CA ASN A 778 50.37 -166.26 42.79
C ASN A 778 49.56 -165.19 43.54
N ASP A 779 49.17 -165.48 44.77
CA ASP A 779 48.26 -164.67 45.57
C ASP A 779 48.97 -164.16 46.83
N ARG A 780 49.37 -165.09 47.71
CA ARG A 780 49.99 -164.77 48.99
C ARG A 780 51.45 -164.37 48.85
N PRO A 781 51.97 -163.43 49.65
CA PRO A 781 53.38 -163.07 49.65
C PRO A 781 54.26 -164.25 50.10
N LYS A 782 55.50 -164.26 49.64
CA LYS A 782 56.50 -165.25 50.05
C LYS A 782 56.77 -165.10 51.55
N ALA A 783 56.47 -166.10 52.38
CA ALA A 783 56.56 -166.02 53.84
C ALA A 783 57.50 -167.08 54.45
N CYS A 784 58.00 -168.01 53.65
CA CYS A 784 58.98 -169.01 54.06
C CYS A 784 60.04 -169.23 52.98
N ILE A 785 61.21 -169.66 53.42
CA ILE A 785 62.34 -170.04 52.58
C ILE A 785 62.77 -171.47 52.93
N ILE A 786 63.02 -172.27 51.89
CA ILE A 786 63.57 -173.62 52.06
C ILE A 786 65.10 -173.50 52.03
N THR A 787 65.78 -173.59 53.16
CA THR A 787 67.21 -173.27 53.31
C THR A 787 68.14 -174.17 52.50
N ARG A 788 67.68 -175.36 52.07
CA ARG A 788 68.47 -176.22 51.18
C ARG A 788 68.64 -175.70 49.76
N CYS A 789 67.66 -174.95 49.25
CA CYS A 789 67.67 -174.46 47.86
C CYS A 789 67.35 -172.97 47.73
N TYR A 790 67.11 -172.28 48.86
CA TYR A 790 66.80 -170.87 48.98
C TYR A 790 65.59 -170.36 48.17
N HIS A 791 64.74 -171.27 47.67
CA HIS A 791 63.47 -170.86 47.08
C HIS A 791 62.46 -170.45 48.14
N MET A 792 61.75 -169.36 47.86
CA MET A 792 60.82 -168.70 48.77
C MET A 792 59.38 -168.83 48.28
N PHE A 793 58.48 -169.21 49.18
CA PHE A 793 57.06 -169.45 48.91
C PHE A 793 56.22 -168.99 50.11
N CYS A 794 54.90 -168.99 50.01
CA CYS A 794 54.06 -168.78 51.18
C CYS A 794 54.08 -170.03 52.08
N GLN A 795 53.92 -169.80 53.38
CA GLN A 795 53.97 -170.86 54.39
C GLN A 795 52.92 -171.94 54.10
N GLU A 796 51.72 -171.58 53.66
CA GLU A 796 50.65 -172.56 53.43
C GLU A 796 50.99 -173.50 52.26
N CYS A 797 51.61 -172.99 51.19
CA CYS A 797 51.97 -173.83 50.04
C CYS A 797 53.10 -174.82 50.35
N VAL A 798 54.06 -174.44 51.21
CA VAL A 798 55.13 -175.36 51.62
C VAL A 798 54.61 -176.35 52.66
N GLN A 799 53.74 -175.91 53.56
CA GLN A 799 53.14 -176.76 54.59
C GLN A 799 52.27 -177.86 53.98
N VAL A 800 51.39 -177.53 53.02
CA VAL A 800 50.55 -178.53 52.32
C VAL A 800 51.39 -179.62 51.68
N ARG A 801 52.56 -179.28 51.12
CA ARG A 801 53.48 -180.28 50.56
C ARG A 801 54.16 -181.15 51.61
N LEU A 802 54.55 -180.57 52.75
CA LEU A 802 55.09 -181.34 53.87
C LEU A 802 54.04 -182.32 54.43
N ASP A 803 52.79 -181.88 54.56
CA ASP A 803 51.67 -182.66 55.08
C ASP A 803 51.32 -183.82 54.14
N ASN A 804 51.32 -183.59 52.82
CA ASN A 804 51.13 -184.62 51.80
C ASN A 804 52.35 -185.53 51.60
N ARG A 805 53.42 -185.38 52.41
CA ARG A 805 54.71 -186.08 52.31
C ARG A 805 55.45 -185.88 50.98
N ASP A 806 55.05 -184.91 50.18
CA ASP A 806 55.74 -184.48 48.96
C ASP A 806 56.91 -183.56 49.32
N ARG A 807 57.97 -184.18 49.85
CA ARG A 807 59.19 -183.53 50.35
C ARG A 807 60.11 -183.01 49.23
N LYS A 808 59.56 -182.47 48.14
CA LYS A 808 60.28 -181.89 47.00
C LYS A 808 59.90 -180.43 46.78
N CYS A 809 60.89 -179.55 46.68
CA CYS A 809 60.69 -178.11 46.53
C CYS A 809 59.87 -177.78 45.26
N PRO A 810 58.85 -176.91 45.31
CA PRO A 810 58.07 -176.51 44.13
C PRO A 810 58.89 -175.88 43.00
N GLY A 811 59.99 -175.18 43.34
CA GLY A 811 60.80 -174.46 42.36
C GLY A 811 61.82 -175.34 41.64
N CYS A 812 62.47 -176.27 42.36
CA CYS A 812 63.58 -177.06 41.79
C CYS A 812 63.52 -178.56 42.08
N ALA A 813 62.44 -179.05 42.69
CA ALA A 813 62.22 -180.44 43.08
C ALA A 813 63.26 -181.05 44.05
N ALA A 814 64.19 -180.24 44.59
CA ALA A 814 65.15 -180.68 45.58
C ALA A 814 64.45 -181.21 46.85
N ALA A 815 64.96 -182.31 47.40
CA ALA A 815 64.37 -182.91 48.58
C ALA A 815 64.64 -182.06 49.84
N PHE A 816 63.60 -181.79 50.64
CA PHE A 816 63.69 -181.00 51.88
C PHE A 816 62.85 -181.61 53.01
N SER A 817 63.25 -181.38 54.26
CA SER A 817 62.46 -181.75 55.45
C SER A 817 61.85 -180.53 56.15
N ALA A 818 60.93 -180.75 57.09
CA ALA A 818 60.31 -179.67 57.86
C ALA A 818 61.32 -178.79 58.61
N SER A 819 62.47 -179.34 59.01
CA SER A 819 63.59 -178.59 59.59
C SER A 819 64.21 -177.55 58.66
N ASP A 820 64.05 -177.73 57.35
CA ASP A 820 64.69 -176.91 56.32
C ASP A 820 63.79 -175.74 55.89
N VAL A 821 62.57 -175.65 56.43
CA VAL A 821 61.64 -174.54 56.16
C VAL A 821 61.78 -173.52 57.27
N LYS A 822 62.20 -172.30 56.91
CA LYS A 822 62.28 -171.16 57.84
C LYS A 822 61.36 -170.05 57.40
N SER A 823 60.68 -169.43 58.34
CA SER A 823 59.86 -168.23 58.08
C SER A 823 60.75 -167.03 57.76
N ILE A 824 60.29 -166.18 56.86
CA ILE A 824 60.90 -164.91 56.49
C ILE A 824 59.93 -163.79 56.83
N TYR A 825 60.48 -162.68 57.32
CA TYR A 825 59.75 -161.47 57.65
C TYR A 825 60.28 -160.34 56.76
N PHE A 826 59.40 -159.55 56.17
CA PHE A 826 59.73 -158.42 55.30
C PHE A 826 59.79 -157.11 56.07
#